data_AF-A0A929CKH1-F1
#
_entry.id   AF-A0A929CKH1-F1
#
_cell.length_a   1.000
_cell.length_b   1.000
_cell.length_c   1.000
_cell.angle_alpha   90.00
_cell.angle_beta   90.00
_cell.angle_gamma   90.00
#
_symmetry.space_group_name_H-M   'P 1'
#
loop_
_entity.id
_entity.type
_entity.pdbx_description
1 polymer ?
#
loop_
_entity_poly.entity_id
_entity_poly.type
_entity_poly.pdbx_seq_one_letter_code
_entity_poly.pdbx_strand_id
1 'polypeptide(L)'
;MPNIKNIKYPYIIVALLFASAFFARCARPSAPVGGPKDTIAPELIKVTPANLTTNFDSKEIVLVFNEYVVLKDINKEVIFSPPMNVTPQVINKGKSIIVKFPHELILEDSTTYKIDFGQAIRDNNEGNPARRYNYVFSTANSIEKYAISGRVNDAITGDSVINALVALYDSKADSLTLDSTIFKSAPISIARTDSSGVFLATNLKDIEYKIYAIQDENGSGNYEAGSEMIGISNRTYNPLSLPSFKVWNDPISKRIYATPQFEYHIFKEKTNLPQSVKDIKRPQQFQINILFNAENAKVDSVIIDSVKQSKIIQEFNHKRDSLNIWIDARDKNIPDSLNGYIVYRVLDTLGLEVPEHYDFKLFFKVKRDADGNVIKGNADEEKDKRTILQKFSDDVYDWNEGAISRKIARIVKRRKRKEFKKLLRKHKKLIKQGKIPKDSVFTYPTKKDTLKVDTLNRDSLVIDSLSTDSITYDSAQLDSIRQRKLIDELCTDTIRGLITKLSSTSSLRPNAEISLIFDYPITTLDSIRTELKMFSEKKRTEDSFDIDDIEIKNNDKDTSIIKVSYIMDSLDMTRWRVIAKLQADANYELMIPSCAIEDLAGNVNDSLKLKFNTIKSEKTGSIIVKIKKDSGVVLPQYIINLADSTNKIIESIIAKDSGEYIFEYIMPKKYKIKLYEDVNRNDTLDMGSLVERREPERVATYKANNTELNLVEEKKETIIEIDPVALFKNSYPSLDEIIESEKEKVQAPLIIEEAILNEQTVNTEKKEDEK
;
A
#
# COMPACT_ATOMS: atom_id res chain seq x y z
N MET A 1 91.18 -29.46 52.93
CA MET A 1 90.69 -28.88 51.65
C MET A 1 90.94 -29.90 50.55
N PRO A 2 89.97 -30.19 49.66
CA PRO A 2 89.57 -29.23 48.65
C PRO A 2 88.04 -29.05 48.46
N ASN A 3 87.67 -27.78 48.41
CA ASN A 3 86.86 -27.10 47.39
C ASN A 3 86.18 -27.97 46.30
N ILE A 4 84.84 -28.02 46.29
CA ILE A 4 84.06 -28.27 45.06
C ILE A 4 82.93 -27.23 44.97
N LYS A 5 82.96 -26.56 43.82
CA LYS A 5 82.12 -25.44 43.36
C LYS A 5 80.72 -25.89 42.94
N ASN A 6 79.79 -24.93 43.01
CA ASN A 6 78.65 -24.71 42.10
C ASN A 6 77.78 -25.92 41.74
N ILE A 7 76.62 -26.04 42.40
CA ILE A 7 75.48 -26.77 41.83
C ILE A 7 74.32 -25.79 41.61
N LYS A 8 73.92 -25.66 40.35
CA LYS A 8 72.87 -24.79 39.83
C LYS A 8 71.47 -25.32 40.20
N TYR A 9 71.02 -25.15 41.44
CA TYR A 9 69.65 -25.52 41.85
C TYR A 9 68.55 -24.45 41.71
N PRO A 10 68.79 -23.13 41.43
CA PRO A 10 67.67 -22.18 41.44
C PRO A 10 66.75 -22.35 40.22
N TYR A 11 67.27 -22.83 39.08
CA TYR A 11 66.47 -23.00 37.87
C TYR A 11 65.48 -24.16 37.94
N ILE A 12 65.79 -25.23 38.68
CA ILE A 12 64.89 -26.39 38.83
C ILE A 12 63.73 -26.04 39.77
N ILE A 13 64.00 -25.27 40.83
CA ILE A 13 62.97 -24.80 41.76
C ILE A 13 62.06 -23.77 41.08
N VAL A 14 62.64 -22.85 40.29
CA VAL A 14 61.86 -21.88 39.49
C VAL A 14 61.06 -22.57 38.40
N ALA A 15 61.60 -23.61 37.74
CA ALA A 15 60.86 -24.39 36.75
C ALA A 15 59.73 -25.21 37.37
N LEU A 16 59.91 -25.78 38.57
CA LEU A 16 58.85 -26.47 39.32
C LEU A 16 57.75 -25.51 39.81
N LEU A 17 58.12 -24.29 40.22
CA LEU A 17 57.18 -23.22 40.56
C LEU A 17 56.41 -22.69 39.33
N PHE A 18 57.04 -22.64 38.16
CA PHE A 18 56.36 -22.28 36.91
C PHE A 18 55.48 -23.43 36.37
N ALA A 19 55.88 -24.70 36.58
CA ALA A 19 55.12 -25.86 36.16
C ALA A 19 53.82 -26.04 36.96
N SER A 20 53.81 -25.71 38.26
CA SER A 20 52.59 -25.75 39.07
C SER A 20 51.56 -24.69 38.66
N ALA A 21 52.00 -23.55 38.10
CA ALA A 21 51.12 -22.52 37.57
C ALA A 21 50.35 -22.95 36.30
N PHE A 22 50.85 -23.94 35.55
CA PHE A 22 50.12 -24.50 34.39
C PHE A 22 49.01 -25.49 34.76
N PHE A 23 48.99 -26.02 35.99
CA PHE A 23 47.92 -26.89 36.49
C PHE A 23 46.83 -26.12 37.27
N ALA A 24 46.99 -24.82 37.49
CA ALA A 24 45.92 -23.95 37.96
C ALA A 24 44.93 -23.65 36.82
N ARG A 25 44.22 -24.68 36.35
CA ARG A 25 42.96 -24.49 35.62
C ARG A 25 41.95 -23.93 36.63
N CYS A 26 41.82 -22.61 36.70
CA CYS A 26 40.66 -21.97 37.30
C CYS A 26 39.40 -22.58 36.66
N ALA A 27 38.55 -23.21 37.48
CA ALA A 27 37.18 -23.49 37.09
C ALA A 27 36.57 -22.15 36.70
N ARG A 28 36.25 -21.97 35.41
CA ARG A 28 35.44 -20.83 34.99
C ARG A 28 34.10 -20.97 35.71
N PRO A 29 33.67 -20.03 36.56
CA PRO A 29 32.32 -20.07 37.09
C PRO A 29 31.37 -19.90 35.89
N SER A 30 30.82 -21.01 35.42
CA SER A 30 29.64 -20.96 34.54
C SER A 30 28.51 -20.39 35.39
N ALA A 31 27.76 -19.44 34.83
CA ALA A 31 26.52 -18.98 35.45
C ALA A 31 25.68 -20.23 35.82
N PRO A 32 25.04 -20.27 37.00
CA PRO A 32 24.17 -21.38 37.33
C PRO A 32 23.18 -21.54 36.18
N VAL A 33 23.10 -22.75 35.62
CA VAL A 33 22.05 -23.08 34.65
C VAL A 33 20.76 -22.96 35.45
N GLY A 34 19.99 -21.89 35.19
CA GLY A 34 18.70 -21.68 35.83
C GLY A 34 17.84 -22.93 35.69
N GLY A 35 16.97 -23.16 36.67
CA GLY A 35 15.99 -24.24 36.58
C GLY A 35 15.14 -24.13 35.30
N PRO A 36 14.38 -25.19 34.95
CA PRO A 36 13.41 -25.08 33.88
C PRO A 36 12.52 -23.86 34.13
N LYS A 37 12.28 -23.08 33.07
CA LYS A 37 11.44 -21.88 33.14
C LYS A 37 10.08 -22.25 33.72
N ASP A 38 9.62 -21.51 34.74
CA ASP A 38 8.27 -21.67 35.25
C ASP A 38 7.24 -21.25 34.18
N THR A 39 6.22 -22.07 34.01
CA THR A 39 5.14 -21.88 33.04
C THR A 39 3.77 -21.84 33.71
N ILE A 40 3.72 -22.01 35.03
CA ILE A 40 2.49 -22.01 35.81
C ILE A 40 2.07 -20.55 36.07
N ALA A 41 0.78 -20.29 35.94
CA ALA A 41 0.19 -18.98 36.22
C ALA A 41 -0.25 -18.89 37.70
N PRO A 42 -0.28 -17.68 38.28
CA PRO A 42 -0.71 -17.50 39.66
C PRO A 42 -2.19 -17.82 39.82
N GLU A 43 -2.52 -18.54 40.89
CA GLU A 43 -3.89 -18.96 41.19
C GLU A 43 -4.48 -18.12 42.32
N LEU A 44 -5.73 -17.67 42.10
CA LEU A 44 -6.51 -16.91 43.07
C LEU A 44 -7.04 -17.84 44.17
N ILE A 45 -6.63 -17.60 45.41
CA ILE A 45 -7.02 -18.39 46.58
C ILE A 45 -8.27 -17.80 47.25
N LYS A 46 -8.32 -16.49 47.42
CA LYS A 46 -9.36 -15.82 48.22
C LYS A 46 -9.66 -14.43 47.68
N VAL A 47 -10.94 -14.06 47.75
CA VAL A 47 -11.38 -12.68 47.51
C VAL A 47 -12.21 -12.20 48.69
N THR A 48 -12.07 -10.93 49.06
CA THR A 48 -12.85 -10.31 50.13
C THR A 48 -13.20 -8.87 49.75
N PRO A 49 -14.48 -8.46 49.70
CA PRO A 49 -15.68 -9.30 49.84
C PRO A 49 -15.78 -10.42 48.79
N ALA A 50 -16.72 -11.35 48.97
CA ALA A 50 -16.90 -12.45 48.02
C ALA A 50 -17.33 -11.91 46.65
N ASN A 51 -16.95 -12.60 45.57
CA ASN A 51 -17.48 -12.29 44.24
C ASN A 51 -19.02 -12.42 44.25
N LEU A 52 -19.72 -11.62 43.45
CA LEU A 52 -21.19 -11.53 43.40
C LEU A 52 -21.84 -11.01 44.69
N THR A 53 -21.13 -10.18 45.46
CA THR A 53 -21.72 -9.51 46.64
C THR A 53 -22.81 -8.52 46.21
N THR A 54 -23.99 -8.62 46.82
CA THR A 54 -25.10 -7.65 46.73
C THR A 54 -25.07 -6.67 47.90
N ASN A 55 -25.76 -5.54 47.79
CA ASN A 55 -25.76 -4.45 48.79
C ASN A 55 -24.32 -4.03 49.16
N PHE A 56 -23.44 -3.93 48.16
CA PHE A 56 -22.03 -3.67 48.36
C PHE A 56 -21.78 -2.27 48.94
N ASP A 57 -21.11 -2.21 50.09
CA ASP A 57 -20.76 -0.99 50.82
C ASP A 57 -19.27 -0.88 51.18
N SER A 58 -18.48 -1.88 50.80
CA SER A 58 -17.07 -2.01 51.16
C SER A 58 -16.18 -0.98 50.47
N LYS A 59 -15.13 -0.54 51.16
CA LYS A 59 -14.17 0.47 50.63
C LYS A 59 -12.96 -0.12 49.92
N GLU A 60 -12.78 -1.43 50.01
CA GLU A 60 -11.73 -2.14 49.29
C GLU A 60 -12.17 -3.56 48.91
N ILE A 61 -11.56 -4.07 47.84
CA ILE A 61 -11.62 -5.47 47.43
C ILE A 61 -10.21 -6.03 47.47
N VAL A 62 -10.01 -7.16 48.14
CA VAL A 62 -8.71 -7.81 48.29
C VAL A 62 -8.74 -9.17 47.61
N LEU A 63 -7.88 -9.35 46.61
CA LEU A 63 -7.63 -10.61 45.90
C LEU A 63 -6.31 -11.19 46.41
N VAL A 64 -6.30 -12.44 46.85
CA VAL A 64 -5.12 -13.14 47.42
C VAL A 64 -4.75 -14.32 46.55
N PHE A 65 -3.48 -14.41 46.15
CA PHE A 65 -2.93 -15.44 45.27
C PHE A 65 -2.02 -16.41 46.04
N ASN A 66 -1.78 -17.58 45.45
CA ASN A 66 -0.85 -18.59 45.97
C ASN A 66 0.62 -18.16 45.95
N GLU A 67 0.98 -17.24 45.06
CA GLU A 67 2.34 -16.73 44.86
C GLU A 67 2.41 -15.21 44.76
N TYR A 68 3.63 -14.67 44.63
CA TYR A 68 3.85 -13.24 44.46
C TYR A 68 3.40 -12.84 43.06
N VAL A 69 2.55 -11.82 43.00
CA VAL A 69 2.04 -11.27 41.75
C VAL A 69 2.58 -9.87 41.53
N VAL A 70 2.49 -9.37 40.31
CA VAL A 70 2.75 -7.98 39.91
C VAL A 70 1.64 -7.50 38.98
N LEU A 71 1.42 -6.19 38.97
CA LEU A 71 0.49 -5.55 38.05
C LEU A 71 1.24 -4.99 36.84
N LYS A 72 0.74 -5.24 35.65
CA LYS A 72 1.24 -4.72 34.37
C LYS A 72 0.12 -4.03 33.61
N ASP A 73 0.47 -2.93 32.95
CA ASP A 73 -0.39 -2.21 32.01
C ASP A 73 -1.80 -1.91 32.54
N ILE A 74 -1.92 -1.50 33.81
CA ILE A 74 -3.20 -1.36 34.53
C ILE A 74 -4.21 -0.54 33.74
N ASN A 75 -3.82 0.62 33.22
CA ASN A 75 -4.72 1.51 32.46
C ASN A 75 -5.28 0.84 31.21
N LYS A 76 -4.50 -0.05 30.58
CA LYS A 76 -4.90 -0.78 29.38
C LYS A 76 -5.65 -2.06 29.71
N GLU A 77 -5.29 -2.76 30.78
CA GLU A 77 -5.77 -4.11 31.07
C GLU A 77 -6.95 -4.15 32.06
N VAL A 78 -7.09 -3.19 32.96
CA VAL A 78 -8.18 -3.18 33.95
C VAL A 78 -9.34 -2.31 33.48
N ILE A 79 -10.53 -2.89 33.37
CA ILE A 79 -11.77 -2.17 33.03
C ILE A 79 -12.72 -2.16 34.21
N PHE A 80 -13.29 -0.99 34.48
CA PHE A 80 -14.44 -0.82 35.35
C PHE A 80 -15.69 -0.60 34.50
N SER A 81 -16.75 -1.36 34.78
CA SER A 81 -17.98 -1.38 34.01
C SER A 81 -19.19 -1.38 34.96
N PRO A 82 -20.09 -0.37 34.91
CA PRO A 82 -19.97 0.87 34.14
C PRO A 82 -18.70 1.68 34.49
N PRO A 83 -18.21 2.53 33.57
CA PRO A 83 -17.16 3.48 33.88
C PRO A 83 -17.56 4.41 35.02
N MET A 84 -16.60 4.74 35.88
CA MET A 84 -16.83 5.56 37.08
C MET A 84 -16.20 6.94 36.90
N ASN A 85 -16.84 7.99 37.45
CA ASN A 85 -16.31 9.35 37.42
C ASN A 85 -14.92 9.50 38.07
N VAL A 86 -14.61 8.63 39.04
CA VAL A 86 -13.30 8.51 39.66
C VAL A 86 -12.89 7.04 39.60
N THR A 87 -11.76 6.73 38.95
CA THR A 87 -11.30 5.34 38.81
C THR A 87 -10.75 4.80 40.13
N PRO A 88 -11.17 3.60 40.60
CA PRO A 88 -10.58 2.96 41.77
C PRO A 88 -9.08 2.71 41.62
N GLN A 89 -8.33 2.78 42.72
CA GLN A 89 -6.90 2.52 42.70
C GLN A 89 -6.62 1.03 42.84
N VAL A 90 -5.96 0.43 41.86
CA VAL A 90 -5.54 -0.97 41.89
C VAL A 90 -4.06 -1.04 42.28
N ILE A 91 -3.77 -1.60 43.45
CA ILE A 91 -2.41 -1.69 43.99
C ILE A 91 -2.01 -3.14 44.22
N ASN A 92 -0.71 -3.39 44.07
CA ASN A 92 -0.09 -4.65 44.41
C ASN A 92 0.49 -4.59 45.84
N LYS A 93 0.28 -5.66 46.62
CA LYS A 93 0.93 -5.88 47.91
C LYS A 93 1.34 -7.35 48.06
N GLY A 94 2.49 -7.71 47.49
CA GLY A 94 3.07 -9.04 47.62
C GLY A 94 2.23 -10.10 46.89
N LYS A 95 1.57 -10.98 47.64
CA LYS A 95 0.64 -11.99 47.08
C LYS A 95 -0.78 -11.48 46.88
N SER A 96 -1.02 -10.18 47.06
CA SER A 96 -2.36 -9.62 47.03
C SER A 96 -2.50 -8.45 46.08
N ILE A 97 -3.64 -8.37 45.40
CA ILE A 97 -4.10 -7.18 44.67
C ILE A 97 -5.22 -6.54 45.47
N ILE A 98 -5.14 -5.23 45.68
CA ILE A 98 -6.12 -4.47 46.45
C ILE A 98 -6.71 -3.41 45.52
N VAL A 99 -8.03 -3.42 45.35
CA VAL A 99 -8.79 -2.35 44.69
C VAL A 99 -9.33 -1.44 45.77
N LYS A 100 -8.93 -0.17 45.78
CA LYS A 100 -9.37 0.83 46.76
C LYS A 100 -10.35 1.80 46.12
N PHE A 101 -11.50 1.98 46.76
CA PHE A 101 -12.51 2.96 46.37
C PHE A 101 -12.24 4.26 47.12
N PRO A 102 -11.78 5.34 46.45
CA PRO A 102 -11.51 6.61 47.11
C PRO A 102 -12.79 7.22 47.68
N HIS A 103 -12.67 8.06 48.71
CA HIS A 103 -13.83 8.68 49.38
C HIS A 103 -14.67 9.57 48.45
N GLU A 104 -14.06 10.12 47.40
CA GLU A 104 -14.71 10.94 46.38
C GLU A 104 -15.57 10.13 45.40
N LEU A 105 -15.35 8.82 45.33
CA LEU A 105 -16.10 7.94 44.43
C LEU A 105 -17.42 7.53 45.08
N ILE A 106 -18.52 7.92 44.42
CA ILE A 106 -19.88 7.53 44.78
C ILE A 106 -20.36 6.52 43.74
N LEU A 107 -20.70 5.32 44.20
CA LEU A 107 -21.34 4.31 43.36
C LEU A 107 -22.80 4.69 43.16
N GLU A 108 -23.30 4.44 41.96
CA GLU A 108 -24.70 4.60 41.62
C GLU A 108 -25.55 3.58 42.37
N ASP A 109 -26.74 4.02 42.76
CA ASP A 109 -27.71 3.16 43.43
C ASP A 109 -28.30 2.15 42.44
N SER A 110 -28.62 0.95 42.93
CA SER A 110 -29.21 -0.14 42.14
C SER A 110 -28.45 -0.49 40.86
N THR A 111 -27.12 -0.52 40.93
CA THR A 111 -26.23 -0.78 39.81
C THR A 111 -25.29 -1.95 40.08
N THR A 112 -25.21 -2.87 39.12
CA THR A 112 -24.17 -3.91 39.08
C THR A 112 -22.91 -3.38 38.45
N TYR A 113 -21.80 -3.59 39.14
CA TYR A 113 -20.46 -3.24 38.73
C TYR A 113 -19.64 -4.50 38.46
N LYS A 114 -18.79 -4.41 37.44
CA LYS A 114 -17.83 -5.42 37.05
C LYS A 114 -16.44 -4.79 36.93
N ILE A 115 -15.45 -5.48 37.49
CA ILE A 115 -14.03 -5.19 37.34
C ILE A 115 -13.43 -6.34 36.54
N ASP A 116 -13.00 -6.05 35.33
CA ASP A 116 -12.29 -7.00 34.47
C ASP A 116 -10.79 -6.73 34.57
N PHE A 117 -10.03 -7.66 35.12
CA PHE A 117 -8.59 -7.48 35.31
C PHE A 117 -7.74 -7.79 34.06
N GLY A 118 -8.36 -8.22 32.96
CA GLY A 118 -7.65 -8.56 31.72
C GLY A 118 -6.48 -9.52 31.96
N GLN A 119 -5.29 -9.13 31.49
CA GLN A 119 -4.00 -9.79 31.75
C GLN A 119 -3.08 -8.95 32.66
N ALA A 120 -3.66 -8.04 33.47
CA ALA A 120 -2.90 -7.12 34.32
C ALA A 120 -2.14 -7.85 35.42
N ILE A 121 -2.71 -8.93 35.97
CA ILE A 121 -2.13 -9.69 37.07
C ILE A 121 -1.19 -10.75 36.49
N ARG A 122 0.08 -10.73 36.89
CA ARG A 122 1.08 -11.70 36.44
C ARG A 122 1.88 -12.22 37.61
N ASP A 123 2.52 -13.38 37.49
CA ASP A 123 3.51 -13.77 38.50
C ASP A 123 4.72 -12.80 38.44
N ASN A 124 5.44 -12.74 39.56
CA ASN A 124 6.57 -11.83 39.72
C ASN A 124 7.88 -12.31 39.05
N ASN A 125 8.03 -13.60 38.78
CA ASN A 125 9.31 -14.20 38.42
C ASN A 125 9.46 -14.38 36.89
N GLU A 126 8.52 -15.06 36.24
CA GLU A 126 8.50 -15.38 34.81
C GLU A 126 7.48 -14.54 34.02
N GLY A 127 6.57 -13.86 34.71
CA GLY A 127 5.62 -12.92 34.12
C GLY A 127 4.49 -13.59 33.32
N ASN A 128 4.18 -14.85 33.64
CA ASN A 128 3.01 -15.59 33.20
C ASN A 128 1.74 -14.85 33.70
N PRO A 129 0.80 -14.52 32.80
CA PRO A 129 -0.43 -13.85 33.18
C PRO A 129 -1.33 -14.79 33.98
N ALA A 130 -1.94 -14.26 35.05
CA ALA A 130 -3.01 -14.93 35.76
C ALA A 130 -4.16 -15.26 34.81
N ARG A 131 -4.96 -16.25 35.18
CA ARG A 131 -6.24 -16.48 34.52
C ARG A 131 -7.07 -15.20 34.60
N ARG A 132 -7.64 -14.77 33.47
CA ARG A 132 -8.51 -13.58 33.41
C ARG A 132 -9.62 -13.72 34.43
N TYR A 133 -9.72 -12.74 35.32
CA TYR A 133 -10.63 -12.74 36.45
C TYR A 133 -11.56 -11.53 36.38
N ASN A 134 -12.84 -11.78 36.62
CA ASN A 134 -13.87 -10.75 36.69
C ASN A 134 -14.44 -10.71 38.12
N TYR A 135 -14.39 -9.54 38.75
CA TYR A 135 -15.06 -9.31 40.03
C TYR A 135 -16.36 -8.53 39.80
N VAL A 136 -17.49 -9.10 40.20
CA VAL A 136 -18.83 -8.54 40.01
C VAL A 136 -19.46 -8.30 41.37
N PHE A 137 -20.11 -7.16 41.55
CA PHE A 137 -20.85 -6.79 42.76
C PHE A 137 -22.01 -5.86 42.40
N SER A 138 -22.99 -5.71 43.30
CA SER A 138 -24.13 -4.81 43.09
C SER A 138 -24.40 -3.96 44.32
N THR A 139 -24.75 -2.69 44.11
CA THR A 139 -25.30 -1.82 45.16
C THR A 139 -26.75 -2.15 45.48
N ALA A 140 -27.45 -2.88 44.59
CA ALA A 140 -28.78 -3.43 44.81
C ALA A 140 -28.76 -4.77 45.55
N ASN A 141 -29.95 -5.24 45.91
CA ASN A 141 -30.16 -6.57 46.51
C ASN A 141 -30.15 -7.73 45.50
N SER A 142 -29.90 -7.45 44.23
CA SER A 142 -29.84 -8.43 43.15
C SER A 142 -28.77 -8.07 42.12
N ILE A 143 -28.32 -9.09 41.38
CA ILE A 143 -27.41 -8.95 40.23
C ILE A 143 -28.16 -9.41 38.98
N GLU A 144 -28.02 -8.64 37.91
CA GLU A 144 -28.59 -8.96 36.61
C GLU A 144 -28.02 -10.26 36.03
N LYS A 145 -28.86 -10.98 35.29
CA LYS A 145 -28.57 -12.36 34.85
C LYS A 145 -28.48 -12.55 33.34
N TYR A 146 -28.71 -11.52 32.55
CA TYR A 146 -28.69 -11.64 31.09
C TYR A 146 -27.29 -11.46 30.52
N ALA A 147 -27.06 -12.06 29.36
CA ALA A 147 -25.79 -12.01 28.64
C ALA A 147 -26.00 -11.86 27.13
N ILE A 148 -25.00 -11.28 26.47
CA ILE A 148 -24.94 -11.15 25.01
C ILE A 148 -23.56 -11.62 24.56
N SER A 149 -23.51 -12.37 23.46
CA SER A 149 -22.27 -12.73 22.78
C SER A 149 -22.30 -12.33 21.32
N GLY A 150 -21.17 -11.81 20.83
CA GLY A 150 -20.98 -11.51 19.42
C GLY A 150 -19.52 -11.65 19.02
N ARG A 151 -19.25 -11.54 17.72
CA ARG A 151 -17.90 -11.55 17.15
C ARG A 151 -17.55 -10.20 16.56
N VAL A 152 -16.29 -9.80 16.67
CA VAL A 152 -15.76 -8.59 16.06
C VAL A 152 -14.68 -8.98 15.06
N ASN A 153 -14.86 -8.56 13.81
CA ASN A 153 -13.94 -8.79 12.70
C ASN A 153 -13.49 -7.45 12.11
N ASP A 154 -12.32 -7.42 11.48
CA ASP A 154 -11.84 -6.29 10.70
C ASP A 154 -12.60 -6.22 9.37
N ALA A 155 -13.15 -5.06 9.01
CA ALA A 155 -13.97 -4.87 7.83
C ALA A 155 -13.20 -5.05 6.51
N ILE A 156 -11.88 -4.83 6.50
CA ILE A 156 -11.04 -4.93 5.30
C ILE A 156 -10.49 -6.35 5.15
N THR A 157 -9.94 -6.89 6.24
CA THR A 157 -9.27 -8.19 6.17
C THR A 157 -10.24 -9.35 6.32
N GLY A 158 -11.33 -9.16 7.08
CA GLY A 158 -12.24 -10.21 7.53
C GLY A 158 -11.68 -11.04 8.69
N ASP A 159 -10.53 -10.65 9.26
CA ASP A 159 -9.88 -11.37 10.35
C ASP A 159 -10.50 -10.99 11.70
N SER A 160 -10.49 -11.92 12.66
CA SER A 160 -11.02 -11.67 14.00
C SER A 160 -10.15 -10.70 14.79
N VAL A 161 -10.80 -9.75 15.47
CA VAL A 161 -10.11 -8.69 16.21
C VAL A 161 -9.98 -9.07 17.68
N ILE A 162 -8.75 -9.24 18.15
CA ILE A 162 -8.44 -9.55 19.54
C ILE A 162 -8.46 -8.29 20.42
N ASN A 163 -8.95 -8.41 21.66
CA ASN A 163 -8.95 -7.35 22.67
C ASN A 163 -9.69 -6.06 22.27
N ALA A 164 -10.61 -6.10 21.29
CA ALA A 164 -11.52 -4.97 21.04
C ALA A 164 -12.42 -4.76 22.26
N LEU A 165 -12.61 -3.50 22.65
CA LEU A 165 -13.59 -3.10 23.66
C LEU A 165 -14.98 -3.14 23.01
N VAL A 166 -15.94 -3.78 23.66
CA VAL A 166 -17.33 -3.81 23.20
C VAL A 166 -18.17 -3.11 24.25
N ALA A 167 -18.61 -1.91 23.93
CA ALA A 167 -19.31 -1.01 24.82
C ALA A 167 -20.82 -1.03 24.52
N LEU A 168 -21.62 -1.32 25.54
CA LEU A 168 -23.07 -1.45 25.49
C LEU A 168 -23.70 -0.25 26.18
N TYR A 169 -24.47 0.53 25.42
CA TYR A 169 -25.15 1.75 25.86
C TYR A 169 -26.66 1.51 25.93
N ASP A 170 -27.37 2.26 26.77
CA ASP A 170 -28.83 2.34 26.66
C ASP A 170 -29.20 2.95 25.31
N SER A 171 -30.04 2.28 24.53
CA SER A 171 -30.51 2.81 23.24
C SER A 171 -31.23 4.16 23.37
N LYS A 172 -31.79 4.50 24.55
CA LYS A 172 -32.44 5.79 24.83
C LYS A 172 -31.46 6.96 24.94
N ALA A 173 -30.16 6.69 25.05
CA ALA A 173 -29.13 7.72 25.16
C ALA A 173 -28.81 8.40 23.80
N ASP A 174 -29.32 7.85 22.69
CA ASP A 174 -29.04 8.32 21.35
C ASP A 174 -29.80 9.62 20.99
N SER A 175 -29.16 10.50 20.22
CA SER A 175 -29.78 11.69 19.66
C SER A 175 -30.37 11.36 18.28
N LEU A 176 -31.63 11.71 18.02
CA LEU A 176 -32.36 11.36 16.79
C LEU A 176 -31.70 11.86 15.48
N THR A 177 -30.81 12.86 15.54
CA THR A 177 -30.24 13.54 14.36
C THR A 177 -28.81 13.11 13.99
N LEU A 178 -28.03 12.58 14.93
CA LEU A 178 -26.64 12.16 14.72
C LEU A 178 -26.29 11.11 15.79
N ASP A 179 -25.56 10.07 15.40
CA ASP A 179 -25.06 9.13 16.39
C ASP A 179 -23.98 9.77 17.29
N SER A 180 -24.42 10.26 18.45
CA SER A 180 -23.55 10.92 19.43
C SER A 180 -23.44 10.15 20.75
N THR A 181 -24.04 8.94 20.80
CA THR A 181 -24.12 8.10 22.00
C THR A 181 -22.73 7.82 22.58
N ILE A 182 -21.81 7.38 21.73
CA ILE A 182 -20.44 7.02 22.09
C ILE A 182 -19.62 8.23 22.61
N PHE A 183 -20.03 9.46 22.28
CA PHE A 183 -19.34 10.69 22.67
C PHE A 183 -19.98 11.41 23.86
N LYS A 184 -21.27 11.19 24.14
CA LYS A 184 -22.03 11.95 25.14
C LYS A 184 -22.50 11.14 26.33
N SER A 185 -22.44 9.82 26.25
CA SER A 185 -22.98 8.92 27.26
C SER A 185 -21.92 7.93 27.72
N ALA A 186 -22.07 7.42 28.93
CA ALA A 186 -21.25 6.33 29.43
C ALA A 186 -21.89 4.98 29.07
N PRO A 187 -21.10 3.96 28.72
CA PRO A 187 -21.63 2.61 28.53
C PRO A 187 -22.07 2.00 29.86
N ILE A 188 -23.15 1.23 29.83
CA ILE A 188 -23.66 0.46 30.96
C ILE A 188 -22.81 -0.80 31.17
N SER A 189 -22.32 -1.39 30.09
CA SER A 189 -21.47 -2.57 30.15
C SER A 189 -20.33 -2.49 29.14
N ILE A 190 -19.15 -2.97 29.53
CA ILE A 190 -18.01 -3.13 28.64
C ILE A 190 -17.54 -4.58 28.69
N ALA A 191 -17.40 -5.20 27.52
CA ALA A 191 -16.77 -6.49 27.32
C ALA A 191 -15.50 -6.35 26.48
N ARG A 192 -14.72 -7.43 26.38
CA ARG A 192 -13.65 -7.53 25.39
C ARG A 192 -13.76 -8.79 24.58
N THR A 193 -13.28 -8.70 23.36
CA THR A 193 -13.09 -9.87 22.52
C THR A 193 -11.90 -10.71 22.97
N ASP A 194 -12.02 -12.02 22.80
CA ASP A 194 -10.95 -12.98 23.01
C ASP A 194 -10.04 -13.11 21.77
N SER A 195 -9.13 -14.08 21.79
CA SER A 195 -8.22 -14.35 20.65
C SER A 195 -8.93 -14.82 19.38
N SER A 196 -10.20 -15.21 19.48
CA SER A 196 -11.04 -15.58 18.34
C SER A 196 -11.96 -14.43 17.90
N GLY A 197 -11.83 -13.24 18.49
CA GLY A 197 -12.68 -12.09 18.21
C GLY A 197 -14.07 -12.17 18.86
N VAL A 198 -14.35 -13.17 19.70
CA VAL A 198 -15.65 -13.33 20.36
C VAL A 198 -15.65 -12.60 21.69
N PHE A 199 -16.70 -11.83 21.98
CA PHE A 199 -16.94 -11.24 23.29
C PHE A 199 -18.13 -11.89 23.99
N LEU A 200 -18.13 -11.79 25.31
CA LEU A 200 -19.22 -12.18 26.19
C LEU A 200 -19.50 -11.06 27.19
N ALA A 201 -20.57 -10.31 26.95
CA ALA A 201 -21.09 -9.32 27.88
C ALA A 201 -22.08 -10.01 28.83
N THR A 202 -21.89 -9.83 30.13
CA THR A 202 -22.63 -10.50 31.20
C THR A 202 -23.20 -9.49 32.17
N ASN A 203 -24.15 -9.93 32.99
CA ASN A 203 -24.83 -9.11 33.99
C ASN A 203 -25.55 -7.90 33.38
N LEU A 204 -26.28 -8.15 32.30
CA LEU A 204 -27.01 -7.14 31.54
C LEU A 204 -28.47 -7.00 32.01
N LYS A 205 -29.00 -5.79 31.92
CA LYS A 205 -30.41 -5.45 32.18
C LYS A 205 -31.27 -5.88 30.98
N ASP A 206 -32.56 -6.10 31.22
CA ASP A 206 -33.56 -6.31 30.14
C ASP A 206 -33.95 -4.96 29.53
N ILE A 207 -33.05 -4.43 28.70
CA ILE A 207 -33.24 -3.18 27.95
C ILE A 207 -32.66 -3.33 26.54
N GLU A 208 -33.08 -2.44 25.65
CA GLU A 208 -32.50 -2.32 24.31
C GLU A 208 -31.12 -1.67 24.39
N TYR A 209 -30.08 -2.42 24.02
CA TYR A 209 -28.70 -1.92 23.96
C TYR A 209 -28.32 -1.46 22.56
N LYS A 210 -27.62 -0.32 22.51
CA LYS A 210 -26.82 0.07 21.36
C LYS A 210 -25.37 -0.34 21.62
N ILE A 211 -24.77 -1.10 20.72
CA ILE A 211 -23.46 -1.72 20.94
C ILE A 211 -22.45 -1.17 19.94
N TYR A 212 -21.28 -0.80 20.43
CA TYR A 212 -20.13 -0.39 19.62
C TYR A 212 -18.92 -1.27 19.95
N ALA A 213 -18.14 -1.60 18.94
CA ALA A 213 -16.82 -2.22 19.12
C ALA A 213 -15.73 -1.18 18.84
N ILE A 214 -14.71 -1.09 19.68
CA ILE A 214 -13.60 -0.14 19.53
C ILE A 214 -12.30 -0.92 19.64
N GLN A 215 -11.40 -0.73 18.68
CA GLN A 215 -10.01 -1.16 18.84
C GLN A 215 -9.20 -0.02 19.44
N ASP A 216 -9.17 0.00 20.78
CA ASP A 216 -8.46 0.98 21.59
C ASP A 216 -6.97 0.62 21.67
N GLU A 217 -6.16 1.30 20.85
CA GLU A 217 -4.71 1.09 20.83
C GLU A 217 -3.98 1.87 21.93
N ASN A 218 -4.52 3.02 22.34
CA ASN A 218 -3.86 3.94 23.26
C ASN A 218 -4.24 3.73 24.75
N GLY A 219 -5.22 2.87 25.02
CA GLY A 219 -5.70 2.53 26.35
C GLY A 219 -6.53 3.62 27.01
N SER A 220 -7.15 4.51 26.24
CA SER A 220 -7.96 5.62 26.76
C SER A 220 -9.36 5.18 27.22
N GLY A 221 -9.84 4.02 26.75
CA GLY A 221 -11.18 3.52 26.99
C GLY A 221 -12.30 4.28 26.26
N ASN A 222 -11.96 5.33 25.48
CA ASN A 222 -12.92 6.15 24.74
C ASN A 222 -12.58 6.09 23.24
N TYR A 223 -13.60 6.13 22.39
CA TYR A 223 -13.37 6.16 20.95
C TYR A 223 -12.76 7.50 20.50
N GLU A 224 -11.59 7.44 19.88
CA GLU A 224 -10.97 8.56 19.19
C GLU A 224 -11.13 8.44 17.67
N ALA A 225 -11.98 9.30 17.11
CA ALA A 225 -12.31 9.26 15.69
C ALA A 225 -11.06 9.49 14.82
N GLY A 226 -10.78 8.55 13.91
CA GLY A 226 -9.72 8.65 12.91
C GLY A 226 -8.34 8.21 13.36
N SER A 227 -8.10 8.00 14.65
CA SER A 227 -6.95 7.24 15.15
C SER A 227 -7.33 5.77 15.29
N GLU A 228 -8.51 5.49 15.83
CA GLU A 228 -8.98 4.15 16.19
C GLU A 228 -9.97 3.56 15.19
N MET A 229 -10.20 2.25 15.31
CA MET A 229 -11.22 1.55 14.53
C MET A 229 -12.49 1.36 15.36
N ILE A 230 -13.63 1.49 14.70
CA ILE A 230 -14.95 1.37 15.30
C ILE A 230 -15.82 0.40 14.51
N GLY A 231 -16.56 -0.45 15.21
CA GLY A 231 -17.66 -1.26 14.69
C GLY A 231 -18.97 -0.67 15.16
N ILE A 232 -19.87 -0.42 14.22
CA ILE A 232 -21.21 0.13 14.48
C ILE A 232 -22.26 -0.85 13.97
N SER A 233 -23.48 -0.75 14.50
CA SER A 233 -24.65 -1.35 13.89
C SER A 233 -25.86 -0.43 13.99
N ASN A 234 -26.75 -0.52 13.00
CA ASN A 234 -28.01 0.22 13.00
C ASN A 234 -29.09 -0.43 13.88
N ARG A 235 -28.80 -1.63 14.40
CA ARG A 235 -29.72 -2.40 15.23
C ARG A 235 -29.46 -2.12 16.71
N THR A 236 -30.52 -2.26 17.50
CA THR A 236 -30.42 -2.39 18.95
C THR A 236 -30.65 -3.85 19.34
N TYR A 237 -30.16 -4.23 20.51
CA TYR A 237 -30.12 -5.60 20.97
C TYR A 237 -30.66 -5.66 22.41
N ASN A 238 -31.84 -6.23 22.60
CA ASN A 238 -32.29 -6.61 23.93
C ASN A 238 -31.86 -8.06 24.22
N PRO A 239 -31.10 -8.32 25.30
CA PRO A 239 -30.63 -9.67 25.60
C PRO A 239 -31.74 -10.71 25.78
N LEU A 240 -32.95 -10.30 26.19
CA LEU A 240 -34.11 -11.17 26.35
C LEU A 240 -34.71 -11.61 25.00
N SER A 241 -34.57 -10.79 23.95
CA SER A 241 -35.13 -11.08 22.62
C SER A 241 -34.17 -11.80 21.68
N LEU A 242 -32.89 -11.92 22.07
CA LEU A 242 -31.88 -12.59 21.28
C LEU A 242 -31.96 -14.12 21.37
N PRO A 243 -31.52 -14.84 20.32
CA PRO A 243 -31.50 -16.30 20.28
C PRO A 243 -30.58 -16.89 21.35
N SER A 244 -30.85 -18.12 21.77
CA SER A 244 -30.03 -18.77 22.78
C SER A 244 -28.64 -19.12 22.22
N PHE A 245 -27.61 -19.11 23.08
CA PHE A 245 -26.24 -19.40 22.66
C PHE A 245 -25.53 -20.28 23.68
N LYS A 246 -24.51 -21.01 23.22
CA LYS A 246 -23.75 -21.94 24.08
C LYS A 246 -22.64 -21.20 24.77
N VAL A 247 -22.47 -21.47 26.05
CA VAL A 247 -21.32 -21.05 26.86
C VAL A 247 -20.66 -22.32 27.41
N TRP A 248 -19.34 -22.40 27.32
CA TRP A 248 -18.59 -23.53 27.88
C TRP A 248 -17.25 -23.08 28.47
N ASN A 249 -16.76 -23.84 29.43
CA ASN A 249 -15.43 -23.65 30.00
C ASN A 249 -14.47 -24.63 29.35
N ASP A 250 -13.37 -24.14 28.78
CA ASP A 250 -12.30 -25.00 28.26
C ASP A 250 -11.53 -25.61 29.45
N PRO A 251 -11.51 -26.94 29.62
CA PRO A 251 -10.84 -27.57 30.75
C PRO A 251 -9.33 -27.32 30.80
N ILE A 252 -8.69 -27.02 29.67
CA ILE A 252 -7.24 -26.80 29.58
C ILE A 252 -6.90 -25.34 29.90
N SER A 253 -7.45 -24.40 29.14
CA SER A 253 -7.18 -22.97 29.38
C SER A 253 -7.96 -22.40 30.56
N LYS A 254 -8.96 -23.14 31.07
CA LYS A 254 -9.98 -22.69 32.02
C LYS A 254 -10.65 -21.40 31.54
N ARG A 255 -10.73 -21.13 30.23
CA ARG A 255 -11.38 -19.92 29.70
C ARG A 255 -12.84 -20.19 29.39
N ILE A 256 -13.69 -19.19 29.62
CA ILE A 256 -15.08 -19.22 29.21
C ILE A 256 -15.15 -18.80 27.73
N TYR A 257 -15.77 -19.65 26.93
CA TYR A 257 -16.05 -19.41 25.51
C TYR A 257 -17.56 -19.34 25.30
N ALA A 258 -17.96 -18.60 24.27
CA ALA A 258 -19.34 -18.47 23.86
C ALA A 258 -19.47 -18.61 22.34
N THR A 259 -20.61 -19.09 21.86
CA THR A 259 -20.96 -18.98 20.44
C THR A 259 -21.53 -17.58 20.18
N PRO A 260 -21.01 -16.83 19.17
CA PRO A 260 -21.51 -15.48 18.88
C PRO A 260 -22.94 -15.55 18.32
N GLN A 261 -23.80 -14.61 18.76
CA GLN A 261 -25.18 -14.45 18.26
C GLN A 261 -25.25 -13.52 17.05
N PHE A 262 -24.28 -12.62 16.88
CA PHE A 262 -24.17 -11.66 15.78
C PHE A 262 -22.71 -11.21 15.58
N GLU A 263 -22.47 -10.43 14.53
CA GLU A 263 -21.14 -9.92 14.18
C GLU A 263 -21.09 -8.40 14.05
N TYR A 264 -19.91 -7.85 14.35
CA TYR A 264 -19.52 -6.48 14.13
C TYR A 264 -18.29 -6.44 13.22
N HIS A 265 -18.32 -5.55 12.24
CA HIS A 265 -17.16 -5.27 11.39
C HIS A 265 -16.59 -3.91 11.77
N ILE A 266 -15.38 -3.89 12.32
CA ILE A 266 -14.71 -2.64 12.68
C ILE A 266 -14.02 -2.07 11.46
N PHE A 267 -14.10 -0.77 11.30
CA PHE A 267 -13.42 -0.04 10.24
C PHE A 267 -12.81 1.22 10.83
N LYS A 268 -11.79 1.74 10.16
CA LYS A 268 -11.26 3.05 10.49
C LYS A 268 -12.16 4.11 9.86
N GLU A 269 -12.81 4.92 10.69
CA GLU A 269 -13.66 6.00 10.20
C GLU A 269 -12.82 6.99 9.38
N LYS A 270 -13.33 7.36 8.20
CA LYS A 270 -12.76 8.46 7.41
C LYS A 270 -13.08 9.76 8.14
N THR A 271 -12.22 10.18 9.07
CA THR A 271 -12.38 11.49 9.69
C THR A 271 -11.84 12.58 8.79
N ASN A 272 -12.55 13.70 8.77
CA ASN A 272 -11.98 14.97 8.35
C ASN A 272 -11.00 15.40 9.45
N LEU A 273 -9.81 14.80 9.50
CA LEU A 273 -8.70 15.37 10.26
C LEU A 273 -8.66 16.88 9.98
N PRO A 274 -8.44 17.76 10.97
CA PRO A 274 -8.31 19.19 10.71
C PRO A 274 -7.24 19.38 9.64
N GLN A 275 -7.66 19.78 8.45
CA GLN A 275 -6.77 19.89 7.30
C GLN A 275 -5.75 20.98 7.60
N SER A 276 -4.48 20.67 7.37
CA SER A 276 -3.36 21.59 7.50
C SER A 276 -2.28 21.21 6.50
N VAL A 277 -1.51 22.19 6.05
CA VAL A 277 -0.31 21.94 5.23
C VAL A 277 0.76 21.33 6.12
N LYS A 278 1.08 20.06 5.86
CA LYS A 278 2.10 19.29 6.59
C LYS A 278 3.50 19.56 6.05
N ASP A 279 3.64 19.63 4.73
CA ASP A 279 4.91 19.91 4.05
C ASP A 279 4.65 20.62 2.72
N ILE A 280 5.57 21.50 2.32
CA ILE A 280 5.57 22.10 0.98
C ILE A 280 6.99 22.17 0.46
N LYS A 281 7.20 21.60 -0.71
CA LYS A 281 8.53 21.48 -1.31
C LYS A 281 8.50 21.68 -2.81
N ARG A 282 9.64 22.07 -3.36
CA ARG A 282 9.88 22.18 -4.80
C ARG A 282 10.90 21.12 -5.21
N PRO A 283 10.47 19.86 -5.44
CA PRO A 283 11.39 18.75 -5.70
C PRO A 283 12.12 18.87 -7.04
N GLN A 284 11.47 19.48 -8.04
CA GLN A 284 12.04 19.76 -9.35
C GLN A 284 11.84 21.23 -9.71
N GLN A 285 12.55 21.72 -10.73
CA GLN A 285 12.51 23.15 -11.11
C GLN A 285 11.07 23.61 -11.42
N PHE A 286 10.28 22.80 -12.11
CA PHE A 286 8.91 23.16 -12.52
C PHE A 286 7.82 22.39 -11.78
N GLN A 287 8.12 21.87 -10.58
CA GLN A 287 7.20 21.10 -9.76
C GLN A 287 7.17 21.63 -8.33
N ILE A 288 5.98 21.88 -7.81
CA ILE A 288 5.73 22.09 -6.38
C ILE A 288 4.86 20.93 -5.88
N ASN A 289 5.18 20.41 -4.70
CA ASN A 289 4.41 19.38 -4.03
C ASN A 289 3.99 19.93 -2.66
N ILE A 290 2.68 19.92 -2.42
CA ILE A 290 2.05 20.31 -1.17
C ILE A 290 1.44 19.05 -0.55
N LEU A 291 1.85 18.71 0.66
CA LEU A 291 1.34 17.58 1.41
C LEU A 291 0.45 18.08 2.55
N PHE A 292 -0.75 17.54 2.64
CA PHE A 292 -1.69 17.78 3.72
C PHE A 292 -1.59 16.66 4.77
N ASN A 293 -2.00 16.96 6.00
CA ASN A 293 -2.15 15.94 7.04
C ASN A 293 -3.46 15.13 6.90
N ALA A 294 -4.39 15.59 6.05
CA ALA A 294 -5.72 15.01 5.85
C ALA A 294 -5.89 14.53 4.40
N GLU A 295 -6.68 13.47 4.22
CA GLU A 295 -7.14 13.00 2.91
C GLU A 295 -8.25 13.93 2.37
N ASN A 296 -8.50 13.92 1.05
CA ASN A 296 -9.53 14.75 0.41
C ASN A 296 -9.39 16.26 0.66
N ALA A 297 -8.15 16.76 0.62
CA ALA A 297 -7.87 18.16 0.88
C ALA A 297 -8.69 19.11 -0.03
N LYS A 298 -9.35 20.08 0.62
CA LYS A 298 -10.14 21.14 0.00
C LYS A 298 -9.28 22.37 -0.18
N VAL A 299 -8.94 22.68 -1.41
CA VAL A 299 -8.11 23.83 -1.80
C VAL A 299 -8.97 24.77 -2.64
N ASP A 300 -9.09 26.01 -2.20
CA ASP A 300 -9.84 27.05 -2.92
C ASP A 300 -9.01 27.64 -4.06
N SER A 301 -7.74 27.97 -3.78
CA SER A 301 -6.85 28.52 -4.81
C SER A 301 -5.38 28.31 -4.46
N VAL A 302 -4.54 28.29 -5.50
CA VAL A 302 -3.08 28.39 -5.37
C VAL A 302 -2.61 29.47 -6.33
N ILE A 303 -1.84 30.42 -5.82
CA ILE A 303 -1.30 31.54 -6.58
C ILE A 303 0.22 31.54 -6.44
N ILE A 304 0.90 31.71 -7.57
CA ILE A 304 2.36 31.82 -7.66
C ILE A 304 2.66 33.16 -8.33
N ASP A 305 3.27 34.10 -7.60
CA ASP A 305 3.34 35.52 -7.98
C ASP A 305 3.95 35.75 -9.37
N SER A 306 4.92 34.90 -9.76
CA SER A 306 5.68 35.04 -11.01
C SER A 306 5.20 34.13 -12.14
N VAL A 307 4.06 33.45 -11.99
CA VAL A 307 3.55 32.48 -12.97
C VAL A 307 2.06 32.75 -13.24
N LYS A 308 1.67 32.84 -14.52
CA LYS A 308 0.27 33.00 -14.90
C LYS A 308 -0.53 31.74 -14.52
N GLN A 309 -1.74 31.91 -13.99
CA GLN A 309 -2.59 30.78 -13.59
C GLN A 309 -2.86 29.78 -14.73
N SER A 310 -2.99 30.24 -15.98
CA SER A 310 -3.19 29.38 -17.16
C SER A 310 -2.00 28.49 -17.51
N LYS A 311 -0.85 28.69 -16.85
CA LYS A 311 0.38 27.91 -17.02
C LYS A 311 0.64 26.96 -15.84
N ILE A 312 -0.31 26.88 -14.92
CA ILE A 312 -0.26 26.02 -13.74
C ILE A 312 -1.23 24.87 -13.96
N ILE A 313 -0.73 23.65 -13.81
CA ILE A 313 -1.53 22.43 -13.81
C ILE A 313 -1.52 21.87 -12.40
N GLN A 314 -2.71 21.58 -11.86
CA GLN A 314 -2.89 21.05 -10.52
C GLN A 314 -3.36 19.61 -10.61
N GLU A 315 -2.72 18.73 -9.84
CA GLU A 315 -2.98 17.30 -9.81
C GLU A 315 -3.01 16.84 -8.35
N PHE A 316 -4.14 16.25 -7.94
CA PHE A 316 -4.20 15.52 -6.69
C PHE A 316 -3.88 14.04 -6.92
N ASN A 317 -3.19 13.43 -5.97
CA ASN A 317 -3.08 11.97 -5.94
C ASN A 317 -4.43 11.31 -5.59
N HIS A 318 -4.51 9.96 -5.64
CA HIS A 318 -5.73 9.21 -5.34
C HIS A 318 -6.38 9.56 -3.99
N LYS A 319 -5.56 9.73 -2.95
CA LYS A 319 -6.03 10.09 -1.60
C LYS A 319 -6.42 11.56 -1.47
N ARG A 320 -6.06 12.37 -2.46
CA ARG A 320 -6.17 13.83 -2.45
C ARG A 320 -5.52 14.46 -1.20
N ASP A 321 -4.53 13.81 -0.61
CA ASP A 321 -3.71 14.32 0.51
C ASP A 321 -2.46 15.06 0.02
N SER A 322 -2.16 14.95 -1.27
CA SER A 322 -1.00 15.56 -1.91
C SER A 322 -1.43 16.28 -3.16
N LEU A 323 -1.10 17.57 -3.26
CA LEU A 323 -1.30 18.39 -4.45
C LEU A 323 0.05 18.63 -5.15
N ASN A 324 0.18 18.07 -6.35
CA ASN A 324 1.24 18.39 -7.29
C ASN A 324 0.83 19.57 -8.15
N ILE A 325 1.75 20.51 -8.29
CA ILE A 325 1.59 21.69 -9.10
C ILE A 325 2.72 21.71 -10.12
N TRP A 326 2.34 21.61 -11.38
CA TRP A 326 3.24 21.59 -12.51
C TRP A 326 3.22 22.94 -13.22
N ILE A 327 4.40 23.49 -13.50
CA ILE A 327 4.57 24.79 -14.13
C ILE A 327 5.04 24.60 -15.57
N ASP A 328 4.37 25.23 -16.53
CA ASP A 328 4.77 25.21 -17.93
C ASP A 328 6.05 26.03 -18.17
N ALA A 329 7.17 25.33 -18.42
CA ALA A 329 8.49 25.94 -18.58
C ALA A 329 8.69 26.67 -19.92
N ARG A 330 7.70 26.61 -20.83
CA ARG A 330 7.75 27.35 -22.10
C ARG A 330 7.67 28.87 -21.89
N ASP A 331 7.35 29.32 -20.67
CA ASP A 331 7.44 30.73 -20.28
C ASP A 331 8.88 31.13 -19.91
N LYS A 332 9.39 32.19 -20.56
CA LYS A 332 10.79 32.62 -20.47
C LYS A 332 11.18 33.19 -19.09
N ASN A 333 10.22 33.50 -18.22
CA ASN A 333 10.43 34.38 -17.07
C ASN A 333 10.22 33.73 -15.69
N ILE A 334 10.32 32.40 -15.56
CA ILE A 334 10.15 31.73 -14.26
C ILE A 334 11.41 31.91 -13.39
N PRO A 335 11.33 32.58 -12.23
CA PRO A 335 12.48 32.79 -11.35
C PRO A 335 12.88 31.51 -10.60
N ASP A 336 14.14 31.48 -10.15
CA ASP A 336 14.68 30.35 -9.36
C ASP A 336 14.07 30.28 -7.95
N SER A 337 13.55 31.39 -7.44
CA SER A 337 12.75 31.47 -6.21
C SER A 337 11.29 31.72 -6.57
N LEU A 338 10.37 30.88 -6.09
CA LEU A 338 8.94 31.08 -6.26
C LEU A 338 8.33 31.48 -4.92
N ASN A 339 7.59 32.58 -4.95
CA ASN A 339 6.73 33.01 -3.86
C ASN A 339 5.28 32.82 -4.29
N GLY A 340 4.42 32.61 -3.31
CA GLY A 340 3.01 32.47 -3.55
C GLY A 340 2.28 32.08 -2.28
N TYR A 341 1.02 31.75 -2.43
CA TYR A 341 0.19 31.30 -1.34
C TYR A 341 -0.83 30.27 -1.80
N ILE A 342 -1.33 29.51 -0.83
CA ILE A 342 -2.44 28.59 -0.99
C ILE A 342 -3.56 29.01 -0.04
N VAL A 343 -4.79 28.98 -0.55
CA VAL A 343 -6.02 29.13 0.24
C VAL A 343 -6.71 27.79 0.28
N TYR A 344 -6.94 27.26 1.48
CA TYR A 344 -7.53 25.93 1.69
C TYR A 344 -8.49 25.93 2.88
N ARG A 345 -9.37 24.93 3.00
CA ARG A 345 -10.39 24.88 4.06
C ARG A 345 -9.84 24.21 5.31
N VAL A 346 -10.06 24.83 6.47
CA VAL A 346 -9.76 24.27 7.80
C VAL A 346 -11.02 24.28 8.65
N LEU A 347 -11.03 23.46 9.71
CA LEU A 347 -12.11 23.45 10.69
C LEU A 347 -11.80 24.43 11.82
N ASP A 348 -12.75 25.29 12.17
CA ASP A 348 -12.67 26.11 13.37
C ASP A 348 -12.96 25.30 14.64
N THR A 349 -12.93 25.96 15.82
CA THR A 349 -13.21 25.32 17.11
C THR A 349 -14.66 24.82 17.25
N LEU A 350 -15.56 25.25 16.36
CA LEU A 350 -16.95 24.82 16.28
C LEU A 350 -17.16 23.75 15.19
N GLY A 351 -16.10 23.33 14.50
CA GLY A 351 -16.15 22.34 13.41
C GLY A 351 -16.69 22.89 12.09
N LEU A 352 -16.71 24.21 11.89
CA LEU A 352 -17.13 24.85 10.65
C LEU A 352 -15.95 25.07 9.70
N GLU A 353 -16.19 24.90 8.39
CA GLU A 353 -15.16 25.08 7.36
C GLU A 353 -14.93 26.56 7.03
N VAL A 354 -13.72 27.04 7.33
CA VAL A 354 -13.27 28.40 7.03
C VAL A 354 -12.03 28.39 6.13
N PRO A 355 -11.84 29.38 5.25
CA PRO A 355 -10.65 29.45 4.42
C PRO A 355 -9.44 29.91 5.25
N GLU A 356 -8.32 29.20 5.11
CA GLU A 356 -7.03 29.51 5.72
C GLU A 356 -6.01 29.89 4.64
N HIS A 357 -5.20 30.89 4.94
CA HIS A 357 -4.16 31.40 4.05
C HIS A 357 -2.78 30.89 4.48
N TYR A 358 -2.02 30.32 3.55
CA TYR A 358 -0.66 29.87 3.82
C TYR A 358 0.31 30.37 2.74
N ASP A 359 1.20 31.26 3.15
CA ASP A 359 2.27 31.80 2.32
C ASP A 359 3.45 30.84 2.24
N PHE A 360 4.04 30.72 1.05
CA PHE A 360 5.24 29.92 0.85
C PHE A 360 6.29 30.63 0.02
N LYS A 361 7.54 30.28 0.30
CA LYS A 361 8.72 30.70 -0.46
C LYS A 361 9.60 29.50 -0.73
N LEU A 362 9.67 29.10 -1.99
CA LEU A 362 10.35 27.89 -2.43
C LEU A 362 11.54 28.22 -3.31
N PHE A 363 12.67 27.60 -3.00
CA PHE A 363 13.91 27.76 -3.74
C PHE A 363 14.28 26.45 -4.45
N PHE A 364 14.68 26.53 -5.71
CA PHE A 364 15.30 25.40 -6.39
C PHE A 364 16.81 25.64 -6.52
N LYS A 365 17.62 24.86 -5.78
CA LYS A 365 19.08 24.96 -5.84
C LYS A 365 19.66 23.82 -6.65
N VAL A 366 20.33 24.17 -7.74
CA VAL A 366 21.13 23.22 -8.52
C VAL A 366 22.29 22.69 -7.67
N LYS A 367 22.40 21.36 -7.54
CA LYS A 367 23.48 20.70 -6.78
C LYS A 367 24.83 20.90 -7.50
N ARG A 368 25.85 21.36 -6.77
CA ARG A 368 27.21 21.60 -7.27
C ARG A 368 28.24 20.79 -6.50
N ASP A 369 29.31 20.36 -7.16
CA ASP A 369 30.39 19.58 -6.59
C ASP A 369 31.35 20.50 -5.84
N ALA A 370 32.34 19.90 -5.16
CA ALA A 370 33.32 20.63 -4.37
C ALA A 370 34.15 21.64 -5.21
N ASP A 371 34.25 21.40 -6.52
CA ASP A 371 34.97 22.26 -7.47
C ASP A 371 34.07 23.37 -8.07
N GLY A 372 32.81 23.45 -7.64
CA GLY A 372 31.85 24.44 -8.09
C GLY A 372 31.22 24.13 -9.46
N ASN A 373 31.55 22.99 -10.07
CA ASN A 373 30.86 22.47 -11.24
C ASN A 373 29.51 21.90 -10.78
N VAL A 374 28.52 21.84 -11.67
CA VAL A 374 27.26 21.19 -11.33
C VAL A 374 27.57 19.68 -11.18
N ILE A 375 27.17 19.06 -10.06
CA ILE A 375 27.30 17.60 -9.92
C ILE A 375 26.51 17.01 -11.08
N LYS A 376 27.13 16.12 -11.87
CA LYS A 376 26.47 15.38 -12.96
C LYS A 376 25.30 14.54 -12.43
N GLY A 377 24.19 15.23 -12.25
CA GLY A 377 22.84 14.80 -11.96
C GLY A 377 21.95 15.88 -12.56
N ASN A 378 21.41 15.59 -13.74
CA ASN A 378 20.40 16.31 -14.54
C ASN A 378 20.59 17.80 -14.88
N ALA A 379 21.39 18.59 -14.16
CA ALA A 379 21.28 20.06 -14.21
C ALA A 379 22.31 20.80 -15.11
N ASP A 380 23.43 20.19 -15.52
CA ASP A 380 24.29 20.76 -16.58
C ASP A 380 23.57 20.73 -17.94
N GLU A 381 22.68 19.75 -18.14
CA GLU A 381 21.73 19.74 -19.24
C GLU A 381 20.76 20.94 -19.15
N GLU A 382 20.24 21.30 -17.97
CA GLU A 382 19.24 22.37 -17.80
C GLU A 382 19.75 23.80 -18.05
N LYS A 383 21.02 24.12 -17.74
CA LYS A 383 21.58 25.47 -17.95
C LYS A 383 21.99 25.72 -19.41
N ASP A 384 22.51 24.70 -20.09
CA ASP A 384 22.66 24.72 -21.55
C ASP A 384 21.29 24.74 -22.24
N LYS A 385 20.29 24.01 -21.71
CA LYS A 385 18.89 24.06 -22.17
C LYS A 385 18.29 25.47 -22.08
N ARG A 386 18.50 26.24 -20.99
CA ARG A 386 18.01 27.65 -20.84
C ARG A 386 18.66 28.62 -21.84
N THR A 387 19.96 28.49 -22.09
CA THR A 387 20.69 29.35 -23.06
C THR A 387 20.29 29.03 -24.51
N ILE A 388 19.98 27.75 -24.80
CA ILE A 388 19.45 27.30 -26.09
C ILE A 388 17.97 27.68 -26.25
N LEU A 389 17.13 27.58 -25.21
CA LEU A 389 15.75 28.07 -25.15
C LEU A 389 15.64 29.56 -25.53
N GLN A 390 16.57 30.37 -25.01
CA GLN A 390 16.62 31.81 -25.26
C GLN A 390 16.95 32.13 -26.74
N LYS A 391 17.89 31.39 -27.35
CA LYS A 391 18.19 31.49 -28.80
C LYS A 391 17.07 30.97 -29.69
N PHE A 392 16.38 29.91 -29.30
CA PHE A 392 15.37 29.27 -30.15
C PHE A 392 14.07 30.06 -30.20
N SER A 393 13.64 30.67 -29.10
CA SER A 393 12.41 31.47 -29.12
C SER A 393 12.57 32.80 -29.88
N ASP A 394 13.78 33.32 -30.02
CA ASP A 394 14.03 34.47 -30.89
C ASP A 394 14.02 34.05 -32.38
N ASP A 395 14.34 32.78 -32.68
CA ASP A 395 14.31 32.18 -34.03
C ASP A 395 12.91 31.66 -34.48
N VAL A 396 11.99 31.40 -33.54
CA VAL A 396 10.65 30.84 -33.82
C VAL A 396 9.64 31.91 -34.27
N TYR A 397 9.92 33.20 -34.05
CA TYR A 397 9.04 34.29 -34.48
C TYR A 397 9.14 34.66 -35.98
N ASP A 398 9.96 33.94 -36.77
CA ASP A 398 10.22 34.24 -38.19
C ASP A 398 9.83 33.07 -39.14
N TRP A 399 8.88 32.21 -38.73
CA TRP A 399 8.45 31.01 -39.45
C TRP A 399 7.34 31.26 -40.48
N ASN A 400 7.72 31.72 -41.68
CA ASN A 400 6.90 31.59 -42.90
C ASN A 400 7.48 30.51 -43.83
N GLU A 401 6.62 29.78 -44.57
CA GLU A 401 6.97 28.60 -45.41
C GLU A 401 8.18 28.81 -46.35
N GLY A 402 8.41 30.03 -46.83
CA GLY A 402 9.58 30.37 -47.66
C GLY A 402 10.94 30.37 -46.93
N ALA A 403 10.97 30.41 -45.60
CA ALA A 403 12.19 30.37 -44.78
C ALA A 403 12.68 28.93 -44.57
N ILE A 404 11.77 27.96 -44.46
CA ILE A 404 12.05 26.53 -44.29
C ILE A 404 12.80 26.00 -45.52
N SER A 405 12.29 26.26 -46.73
CA SER A 405 12.93 25.88 -47.99
C SER A 405 14.35 26.47 -48.15
N ARG A 406 14.56 27.71 -47.68
CA ARG A 406 15.88 28.38 -47.74
C ARG A 406 16.87 27.85 -46.69
N LYS A 407 16.42 27.50 -45.48
CA LYS A 407 17.26 26.94 -44.41
C LYS A 407 17.66 25.50 -44.74
N ILE A 408 16.73 24.69 -45.28
CA ILE A 408 16.99 23.35 -45.81
C ILE A 408 18.00 23.39 -46.97
N ALA A 409 17.82 24.30 -47.93
CA ALA A 409 18.78 24.47 -49.03
C ALA A 409 20.19 24.84 -48.53
N ARG A 410 20.33 25.65 -47.48
CA ARG A 410 21.63 26.01 -46.87
C ARG A 410 22.28 24.84 -46.13
N ILE A 411 21.51 24.02 -45.41
CA ILE A 411 22.02 22.84 -44.68
C ILE A 411 22.50 21.77 -45.67
N VAL A 412 21.69 21.48 -46.69
CA VAL A 412 22.05 20.54 -47.77
C VAL A 412 23.30 21.03 -48.52
N LYS A 413 23.38 22.33 -48.84
CA LYS A 413 24.55 22.94 -49.50
C LYS A 413 25.81 22.91 -48.63
N ARG A 414 25.69 23.07 -47.30
CA ARG A 414 26.80 22.93 -46.34
C ARG A 414 27.29 21.48 -46.22
N ARG A 415 26.39 20.49 -46.14
CA ARG A 415 26.76 19.06 -46.10
C ARG A 415 27.42 18.60 -47.40
N LYS A 416 26.84 18.91 -48.57
CA LYS A 416 27.46 18.61 -49.90
C LYS A 416 28.85 19.26 -50.04
N ARG A 417 29.06 20.49 -49.52
CA ARG A 417 30.39 21.13 -49.46
C ARG A 417 31.38 20.42 -48.52
N LYS A 418 30.94 19.88 -47.40
CA LYS A 418 31.80 19.19 -46.41
C LYS A 418 32.29 17.85 -46.97
N GLU A 419 31.40 17.13 -47.65
CA GLU A 419 31.71 15.88 -48.36
C GLU A 419 32.63 16.12 -49.56
N PHE A 420 32.38 17.18 -50.35
CA PHE A 420 33.28 17.64 -51.42
C PHE A 420 34.69 17.95 -50.90
N LYS A 421 34.84 18.70 -49.79
CA LYS A 421 36.15 18.98 -49.20
C LYS A 421 36.88 17.71 -48.72
N LYS A 422 36.14 16.68 -48.27
CA LYS A 422 36.71 15.39 -47.86
C LYS A 422 37.23 14.61 -49.06
N LEU A 423 36.45 14.54 -50.15
CA LEU A 423 36.88 13.92 -51.42
C LEU A 423 38.06 14.67 -52.05
N LEU A 424 38.03 16.00 -52.07
CA LEU A 424 39.13 16.82 -52.60
C LEU A 424 40.44 16.59 -51.84
N ARG A 425 40.38 16.46 -50.51
CA ARG A 425 41.56 16.11 -49.68
C ARG A 425 42.09 14.71 -49.99
N LYS A 426 41.20 13.74 -50.22
CA LYS A 426 41.57 12.36 -50.60
C LYS A 426 42.26 12.34 -51.97
N HIS A 427 41.72 13.05 -52.96
CA HIS A 427 42.30 13.11 -54.32
C HIS A 427 43.63 13.88 -54.36
N LYS A 428 43.74 15.02 -53.65
CA LYS A 428 45.04 15.73 -53.49
C LYS A 428 46.12 14.84 -52.86
N LYS A 429 45.74 13.96 -51.93
CA LYS A 429 46.65 12.99 -51.32
C LYS A 429 47.11 11.91 -52.31
N LEU A 430 46.21 11.42 -53.17
CA LEU A 430 46.52 10.43 -54.20
C LEU A 430 47.40 11.00 -55.34
N ILE A 431 47.17 12.25 -55.75
CA ILE A 431 48.03 12.97 -56.70
C ILE A 431 49.44 13.18 -56.11
N LYS A 432 49.54 13.57 -54.84
CA LYS A 432 50.83 13.75 -54.15
C LYS A 432 51.62 12.43 -53.97
N GLN A 433 50.92 11.28 -54.03
CA GLN A 433 51.51 9.94 -53.99
C GLN A 433 51.85 9.39 -55.38
N GLY A 434 51.69 10.18 -56.45
CA GLY A 434 51.98 9.75 -57.84
C GLY A 434 51.03 8.71 -58.41
N LYS A 435 49.94 8.38 -57.71
CA LYS A 435 49.01 7.30 -58.09
C LYS A 435 48.01 7.71 -59.18
N ILE A 436 47.86 9.01 -59.45
CA ILE A 436 46.92 9.54 -60.45
C ILE A 436 47.54 10.80 -61.09
N PRO A 437 47.41 11.03 -62.42
CA PRO A 437 47.95 12.21 -63.10
C PRO A 437 47.44 13.54 -62.54
N LYS A 438 48.27 14.59 -62.62
CA LYS A 438 47.98 15.92 -62.06
C LYS A 438 46.76 16.61 -62.68
N ASP A 439 46.40 16.21 -63.90
CA ASP A 439 45.38 16.86 -64.75
C ASP A 439 44.09 16.02 -64.87
N SER A 440 43.77 15.23 -63.84
CA SER A 440 42.65 14.29 -63.85
C SER A 440 41.32 14.96 -63.47
N VAL A 441 40.36 14.97 -64.41
CA VAL A 441 38.98 15.45 -64.16
C VAL A 441 38.12 14.29 -63.65
N PHE A 442 37.47 14.47 -62.49
CA PHE A 442 36.61 13.43 -61.90
C PHE A 442 35.13 13.82 -61.96
N THR A 443 34.29 12.89 -62.41
CA THR A 443 32.83 13.01 -62.41
C THR A 443 32.23 12.05 -61.39
N TYR A 444 31.40 12.58 -60.49
CA TYR A 444 30.68 11.77 -59.50
C TYR A 444 29.19 11.78 -59.83
N PRO A 445 28.61 10.65 -60.28
CA PRO A 445 27.17 10.53 -60.40
C PRO A 445 26.55 10.32 -59.02
N THR A 446 25.57 11.15 -58.66
CA THR A 446 24.61 10.82 -57.60
C THR A 446 23.26 10.52 -58.27
N LYS A 447 22.36 9.80 -57.59
CA LYS A 447 21.10 9.27 -58.18
C LYS A 447 20.23 10.28 -58.96
N LYS A 448 20.47 11.61 -58.88
CA LYS A 448 19.80 12.64 -59.72
C LYS A 448 20.67 13.85 -60.17
N ASP A 449 21.93 14.00 -59.75
CA ASP A 449 22.81 15.13 -60.15
C ASP A 449 24.23 14.64 -60.54
N THR A 450 24.86 15.29 -61.53
CA THR A 450 26.29 15.09 -61.90
C THR A 450 27.19 16.19 -61.33
N LEU A 451 28.22 15.82 -60.56
CA LEU A 451 29.27 16.72 -60.06
C LEU A 451 30.56 16.56 -60.88
N LYS A 452 31.02 17.62 -61.55
CA LYS A 452 32.34 17.70 -62.22
C LYS A 452 33.36 18.37 -61.30
N VAL A 453 34.54 17.77 -61.17
CA VAL A 453 35.66 18.32 -60.39
C VAL A 453 36.87 18.49 -61.29
N ASP A 454 37.22 19.75 -61.56
CA ASP A 454 38.40 20.14 -62.32
C ASP A 454 39.51 20.57 -61.33
N THR A 455 40.69 19.98 -61.47
CA THR A 455 41.81 20.23 -60.55
C THR A 455 42.71 21.38 -60.98
N LEU A 456 42.48 22.00 -62.15
CA LEU A 456 43.30 23.11 -62.67
C LEU A 456 43.00 24.47 -62.01
N ASN A 457 41.76 24.73 -61.59
CA ASN A 457 41.38 25.99 -60.94
C ASN A 457 41.30 25.84 -59.42
N ARG A 458 42.17 26.57 -58.70
CA ARG A 458 42.00 26.76 -57.26
C ARG A 458 40.77 27.65 -57.04
N ASP A 459 39.70 27.03 -56.55
CA ASP A 459 38.55 27.63 -55.83
C ASP A 459 37.25 27.99 -56.59
N SER A 460 36.99 27.52 -57.81
CA SER A 460 35.66 27.70 -58.44
C SER A 460 34.83 26.41 -58.51
N LEU A 461 33.59 26.50 -58.04
CA LEU A 461 32.57 25.44 -58.06
C LEU A 461 31.54 25.82 -59.13
N VAL A 462 31.56 25.17 -60.29
CA VAL A 462 30.56 25.38 -61.35
C VAL A 462 29.48 24.30 -61.21
N ILE A 463 28.24 24.72 -60.93
CA ILE A 463 27.04 23.87 -60.85
C ILE A 463 26.25 24.15 -62.13
N ASP A 464 26.27 23.23 -63.09
CA ASP A 464 25.78 23.52 -64.45
C ASP A 464 24.29 23.24 -64.71
N SER A 465 23.53 22.70 -63.76
CA SER A 465 22.06 22.72 -63.83
C SER A 465 21.45 22.06 -62.62
N LEU A 466 20.52 22.77 -61.96
CA LEU A 466 19.45 22.16 -61.19
C LEU A 466 18.25 22.14 -62.14
N SER A 467 17.96 21.02 -62.79
CA SER A 467 16.68 20.88 -63.49
C SER A 467 15.60 20.74 -62.42
N THR A 468 14.89 21.83 -62.12
CA THR A 468 13.81 21.85 -61.14
C THR A 468 12.46 21.36 -61.65
N ASP A 469 12.35 20.90 -62.90
CA ASP A 469 11.05 20.58 -63.47
C ASP A 469 10.96 19.14 -63.98
N SER A 470 9.82 18.51 -63.65
CA SER A 470 9.27 17.23 -64.13
C SER A 470 9.76 15.93 -63.48
N ILE A 471 9.25 15.63 -62.27
CA ILE A 471 9.14 14.24 -61.77
C ILE A 471 7.80 14.09 -61.04
N THR A 472 6.75 13.72 -61.77
CA THR A 472 5.47 13.21 -61.24
C THR A 472 5.68 11.77 -60.77
N TYR A 473 5.78 11.58 -59.45
CA TYR A 473 5.78 10.27 -58.80
C TYR A 473 4.82 10.36 -57.61
N ASP A 474 4.07 9.28 -57.38
CA ASP A 474 3.04 9.16 -56.35
C ASP A 474 3.54 9.64 -54.97
N SER A 475 3.18 10.89 -54.63
CA SER A 475 3.87 11.73 -53.66
C SER A 475 3.44 11.46 -52.22
N ALA A 476 2.26 10.88 -52.00
CA ALA A 476 1.68 10.77 -50.67
C ALA A 476 2.45 9.81 -49.73
N GLN A 477 2.88 8.64 -50.22
CA GLN A 477 3.61 7.68 -49.37
C GLN A 477 5.08 8.07 -49.16
N LEU A 478 5.76 8.56 -50.21
CA LEU A 478 7.17 8.94 -50.17
C LEU A 478 7.43 10.24 -49.41
N ASP A 479 6.49 11.20 -49.43
CA ASP A 479 6.61 12.43 -48.64
C ASP A 479 6.48 12.15 -47.14
N SER A 480 5.59 11.25 -46.74
CA SER A 480 5.46 10.87 -45.32
C SER A 480 6.73 10.17 -44.76
N ILE A 481 7.42 9.36 -45.57
CA ILE A 481 8.65 8.67 -45.15
C ILE A 481 9.83 9.64 -45.13
N ARG A 482 9.93 10.55 -46.11
CA ARG A 482 10.97 11.59 -46.13
C ARG A 482 10.77 12.61 -45.01
N GLN A 483 9.54 13.04 -44.73
CA GLN A 483 9.22 13.91 -43.61
C GLN A 483 9.57 13.24 -42.28
N ARG A 484 9.19 11.97 -42.07
CA ARG A 484 9.57 11.19 -40.87
C ARG A 484 11.08 11.12 -40.68
N LYS A 485 11.82 10.77 -41.75
CA LYS A 485 13.29 10.68 -41.71
C LYS A 485 13.97 12.04 -41.50
N LEU A 486 13.38 13.12 -42.00
CA LEU A 486 13.87 14.49 -41.82
C LEU A 486 13.62 15.01 -40.39
N ILE A 487 12.47 14.64 -39.79
CA ILE A 487 12.16 14.95 -38.38
C ILE A 487 13.14 14.21 -37.46
N ASP A 488 13.39 12.92 -37.69
CA ASP A 488 14.41 12.15 -36.96
C ASP A 488 15.80 12.82 -37.05
N GLU A 489 16.19 13.30 -38.24
CA GLU A 489 17.49 13.97 -38.44
C GLU A 489 17.57 15.36 -37.79
N LEU A 490 16.51 16.17 -37.82
CA LEU A 490 16.45 17.49 -37.18
C LEU A 490 16.48 17.39 -35.65
N CYS A 491 15.89 16.32 -35.11
CA CYS A 491 15.86 16.02 -33.68
C CYS A 491 17.23 15.75 -33.09
N THR A 492 18.13 15.07 -33.82
CA THR A 492 19.49 14.79 -33.34
C THR A 492 20.34 16.03 -33.08
N ASP A 493 20.03 17.15 -33.73
CA ASP A 493 20.75 18.43 -33.55
C ASP A 493 20.18 19.29 -32.38
N THR A 494 19.08 18.87 -31.74
CA THR A 494 18.33 19.67 -30.73
C THR A 494 18.04 18.97 -29.40
N ILE A 495 18.51 17.72 -29.19
CA ILE A 495 18.06 16.86 -28.09
C ILE A 495 18.21 17.51 -26.70
N ARG A 496 17.07 17.61 -26.00
CA ARG A 496 16.97 17.87 -24.57
C ARG A 496 16.60 16.55 -23.88
N GLY A 497 17.53 15.87 -23.21
CA GLY A 497 17.29 14.55 -22.63
C GLY A 497 16.08 14.51 -21.70
N LEU A 498 15.13 13.62 -22.00
CA LEU A 498 13.98 13.26 -21.17
C LEU A 498 14.30 11.93 -20.48
N ILE A 499 14.36 11.93 -19.14
CA ILE A 499 14.67 10.72 -18.38
C ILE A 499 13.39 9.93 -18.21
N THR A 500 13.44 8.68 -18.66
CA THR A 500 12.37 7.71 -18.48
C THR A 500 12.81 6.70 -17.43
N LYS A 501 12.04 6.60 -16.34
CA LYS A 501 12.13 5.42 -15.47
C LYS A 501 11.10 4.43 -15.96
N LEU A 502 11.56 3.21 -16.19
CA LEU A 502 10.73 2.19 -16.78
C LEU A 502 10.53 1.07 -15.78
N SER A 503 9.28 0.89 -15.37
CA SER A 503 8.88 -0.12 -14.39
C SER A 503 8.54 -1.42 -15.13
N SER A 504 9.52 -2.12 -15.70
CA SER A 504 9.27 -3.48 -16.16
C SER A 504 10.37 -4.41 -15.68
N THR A 505 9.97 -5.42 -14.91
CA THR A 505 10.75 -6.64 -14.71
C THR A 505 11.08 -7.24 -16.08
N SER A 506 12.21 -7.97 -16.17
CA SER A 506 12.64 -8.59 -17.43
C SER A 506 11.58 -9.52 -18.05
N SER A 507 10.67 -10.06 -17.23
CA SER A 507 9.52 -10.86 -17.64
C SER A 507 8.20 -10.31 -17.09
N LEU A 508 7.22 -10.10 -17.98
CA LEU A 508 5.90 -9.53 -17.70
C LEU A 508 4.79 -10.56 -17.91
N ARG A 509 3.66 -10.41 -17.20
CA ARG A 509 2.45 -11.16 -17.57
C ARG A 509 1.84 -10.54 -18.85
N PRO A 510 1.19 -11.31 -19.74
CA PRO A 510 0.55 -10.74 -20.93
C PRO A 510 -0.49 -9.65 -20.64
N ASN A 511 -1.18 -9.78 -19.50
CA ASN A 511 -2.13 -8.82 -18.92
C ASN A 511 -1.45 -7.79 -17.98
N ALA A 512 -0.12 -7.81 -17.83
CA ALA A 512 0.57 -6.80 -17.03
C ALA A 512 0.56 -5.44 -17.73
N GLU A 513 0.46 -4.40 -16.92
CA GLU A 513 0.56 -3.02 -17.39
C GLU A 513 2.02 -2.66 -17.71
N ILE A 514 2.23 -2.03 -18.88
CA ILE A 514 3.49 -1.38 -19.21
C ILE A 514 3.33 0.10 -18.89
N SER A 515 4.04 0.59 -17.87
CA SER A 515 4.00 2.02 -17.50
C SER A 515 5.31 2.74 -17.86
N LEU A 516 5.19 3.87 -18.54
CA LEU A 516 6.26 4.84 -18.76
C LEU A 516 6.13 5.94 -17.69
N ILE A 517 7.20 6.19 -16.94
CA ILE A 517 7.22 7.24 -15.91
C ILE A 517 8.22 8.31 -16.35
N PHE A 518 7.74 9.54 -16.37
CA PHE A 518 8.48 10.73 -16.78
C PHE A 518 8.80 11.62 -15.57
N ASP A 519 9.81 12.46 -15.68
CA ASP A 519 10.11 13.44 -14.62
C ASP A 519 9.07 14.58 -14.57
N TYR A 520 8.50 14.93 -15.73
CA TYR A 520 7.45 15.93 -15.92
C TYR A 520 6.27 15.36 -16.74
N PRO A 521 5.04 15.87 -16.57
CA PRO A 521 3.90 15.49 -17.41
C PRO A 521 4.18 15.73 -18.89
N ILE A 522 3.76 14.80 -19.74
CA ILE A 522 3.93 14.97 -21.19
C ILE A 522 2.85 15.87 -21.78
N THR A 523 3.25 16.73 -22.71
CA THR A 523 2.35 17.65 -23.43
C THR A 523 1.98 17.13 -24.81
N THR A 524 2.90 16.40 -25.47
CA THR A 524 2.64 15.79 -26.79
C THR A 524 3.22 14.38 -26.87
N LEU A 525 2.53 13.52 -27.63
CA LEU A 525 2.96 12.15 -27.96
C LEU A 525 2.57 11.81 -29.41
N ASP A 526 3.57 11.64 -30.28
CA ASP A 526 3.40 11.13 -31.64
C ASP A 526 3.34 9.60 -31.63
N SER A 527 2.17 9.08 -31.23
CA SER A 527 1.90 7.64 -31.16
C SER A 527 2.00 6.93 -32.52
N ILE A 528 1.88 7.65 -33.64
CA ILE A 528 1.92 7.06 -34.99
C ILE A 528 3.32 6.56 -35.34
N ARG A 529 4.36 7.20 -34.80
CA ARG A 529 5.76 6.82 -35.02
C ARG A 529 6.25 5.75 -34.04
N THR A 530 5.44 5.37 -33.05
CA THR A 530 5.79 4.31 -32.10
C THR A 530 5.53 2.94 -32.70
N GLU A 531 6.41 1.98 -32.42
CA GLU A 531 6.29 0.62 -32.94
C GLU A 531 6.51 -0.40 -31.81
N LEU A 532 5.56 -1.31 -31.60
CA LEU A 532 5.75 -2.50 -30.77
C LEU A 532 5.92 -3.72 -31.68
N LYS A 533 7.10 -4.34 -31.63
CA LYS A 533 7.42 -5.53 -32.40
C LYS A 533 7.41 -6.75 -31.51
N MET A 534 6.75 -7.80 -31.94
CA MET A 534 6.82 -9.12 -31.34
C MET A 534 7.78 -10.00 -32.12
N PHE A 535 8.60 -10.77 -31.42
CA PHE A 535 9.54 -11.75 -31.97
C PHE A 535 9.22 -13.12 -31.39
N SER A 536 9.00 -14.11 -32.26
CA SER A 536 8.89 -15.52 -31.87
C SER A 536 10.26 -16.19 -32.02
N GLU A 537 10.80 -16.76 -30.94
CA GLU A 537 11.95 -17.67 -31.06
C GLU A 537 11.44 -19.02 -31.57
N LYS A 538 11.55 -19.28 -32.87
CA LYS A 538 11.50 -20.68 -33.34
C LYS A 538 12.73 -21.40 -32.80
N LYS A 539 12.51 -22.41 -31.94
CA LYS A 539 13.50 -23.46 -31.68
C LYS A 539 13.98 -23.98 -33.04
N ARG A 540 15.25 -23.77 -33.38
CA ARG A 540 15.90 -24.55 -34.43
C ARG A 540 15.81 -26.00 -34.00
N THR A 541 15.02 -26.80 -34.71
CA THR A 541 15.21 -28.25 -34.74
C THR A 541 16.59 -28.47 -35.33
N GLU A 542 17.53 -28.93 -34.51
CA GLU A 542 18.73 -29.62 -34.97
C GLU A 542 18.24 -30.82 -35.78
N ASP A 543 18.22 -30.68 -37.11
CA ASP A 543 18.32 -31.76 -38.09
C ASP A 543 18.02 -31.18 -39.49
N SER A 544 19.02 -30.49 -40.05
CA SER A 544 19.34 -30.43 -41.48
C SER A 544 20.34 -29.29 -41.69
N PHE A 545 21.63 -29.67 -41.70
CA PHE A 545 22.68 -28.84 -42.27
C PHE A 545 22.69 -29.09 -43.77
N ASP A 546 22.03 -28.23 -44.54
CA ASP A 546 22.38 -28.04 -45.95
C ASP A 546 23.24 -26.79 -46.08
N ILE A 547 24.52 -27.03 -46.36
CA ILE A 547 25.50 -26.05 -46.77
C ILE A 547 25.22 -25.80 -48.25
N ASP A 548 24.55 -24.69 -48.58
CA ASP A 548 24.72 -24.01 -49.89
C ASP A 548 24.00 -22.65 -50.06
N ASP A 549 23.23 -22.17 -49.07
CA ASP A 549 22.60 -20.84 -49.19
C ASP A 549 23.41 -19.74 -48.46
N ILE A 550 24.55 -19.33 -49.02
CA ILE A 550 25.08 -17.97 -48.79
C ILE A 550 24.37 -17.03 -49.78
N GLU A 551 23.09 -16.79 -49.50
CA GLU A 551 22.37 -15.65 -50.04
C GLU A 551 21.98 -14.73 -48.88
N ILE A 552 22.18 -13.43 -49.10
CA ILE A 552 21.80 -12.35 -48.20
C ILE A 552 20.28 -12.41 -48.00
N LYS A 553 19.82 -13.21 -47.03
CA LYS A 553 18.44 -13.22 -46.58
C LYS A 553 18.31 -12.21 -45.45
N ASN A 554 17.63 -11.09 -45.75
CA ASN A 554 17.02 -10.22 -44.76
C ASN A 554 16.36 -11.08 -43.69
N ASN A 555 16.73 -10.86 -42.43
CA ASN A 555 16.19 -11.51 -41.25
C ASN A 555 14.76 -11.00 -40.92
N ASP A 556 13.88 -10.88 -41.91
CA ASP A 556 12.46 -10.55 -41.73
C ASP A 556 11.64 -11.82 -41.48
N LYS A 557 12.08 -12.67 -40.55
CA LYS A 557 11.35 -13.89 -40.18
C LYS A 557 10.70 -13.72 -38.81
N ASP A 558 9.36 -13.60 -38.87
CA ASP A 558 8.38 -13.61 -37.78
C ASP A 558 8.32 -12.36 -36.86
N THR A 559 8.54 -11.16 -37.41
CA THR A 559 8.22 -9.89 -36.74
C THR A 559 6.78 -9.47 -37.02
N SER A 560 5.92 -9.45 -35.99
CA SER A 560 4.59 -8.86 -36.09
C SER A 560 4.53 -7.51 -35.37
N ILE A 561 3.92 -6.53 -36.01
CA ILE A 561 3.70 -5.20 -35.42
C ILE A 561 2.36 -5.23 -34.67
N ILE A 562 2.41 -4.93 -33.38
CA ILE A 562 1.23 -4.86 -32.53
C ILE A 562 0.82 -3.40 -32.38
N LYS A 563 -0.47 -3.13 -32.56
CA LYS A 563 -1.02 -1.80 -32.32
C LYS A 563 -0.94 -1.48 -30.84
N VAL A 564 -0.42 -0.29 -30.55
CA VAL A 564 -0.29 0.25 -29.19
C VAL A 564 -1.21 1.45 -29.05
N SER A 565 -1.80 1.60 -27.87
CA SER A 565 -2.42 2.84 -27.44
C SER A 565 -1.81 3.32 -26.13
N TYR A 566 -1.84 4.63 -25.91
CA TYR A 566 -1.25 5.27 -24.75
C TYR A 566 -2.33 6.00 -23.97
N ILE A 567 -2.39 5.77 -22.66
CA ILE A 567 -3.35 6.42 -21.76
C ILE A 567 -2.59 7.07 -20.61
N MET A 568 -2.78 8.36 -20.42
CA MET A 568 -2.28 9.08 -19.24
C MET A 568 -3.01 8.59 -17.99
N ASP A 569 -2.28 8.36 -16.91
CA ASP A 569 -2.89 8.17 -15.60
C ASP A 569 -3.44 9.52 -15.10
N SER A 570 -4.74 9.58 -14.82
CA SER A 570 -5.40 10.81 -14.38
C SER A 570 -5.03 11.22 -12.95
N LEU A 571 -4.48 10.29 -12.16
CA LEU A 571 -4.04 10.53 -10.78
C LEU A 571 -2.52 10.70 -10.65
N ASP A 572 -1.79 10.48 -11.74
CA ASP A 572 -0.34 10.65 -11.87
C ASP A 572 -0.02 11.00 -13.35
N MET A 573 -0.10 12.27 -13.71
CA MET A 573 0.12 12.78 -15.08
C MET A 573 1.54 12.53 -15.61
N THR A 574 2.48 12.15 -14.74
CA THR A 574 3.82 11.71 -15.15
C THR A 574 3.87 10.25 -15.61
N ARG A 575 2.81 9.49 -15.35
CA ARG A 575 2.69 8.08 -15.68
C ARG A 575 1.78 7.88 -16.88
N TRP A 576 2.29 7.14 -17.85
CA TRP A 576 1.56 6.78 -19.05
C TRP A 576 1.54 5.27 -19.22
N ARG A 577 0.33 4.75 -19.43
CA ARG A 577 0.05 3.34 -19.61
C ARG A 577 0.08 3.00 -21.09
N VAL A 578 0.88 2.00 -21.43
CA VAL A 578 1.01 1.48 -22.78
C VAL A 578 0.13 0.23 -22.87
N ILE A 579 -0.96 0.35 -23.62
CA ILE A 579 -1.94 -0.71 -23.79
C ILE A 579 -1.67 -1.42 -25.11
N ALA A 580 -1.38 -2.71 -25.01
CA ALA A 580 -1.17 -3.61 -26.14
C ALA A 580 -1.71 -5.00 -25.80
N LYS A 581 -2.20 -5.73 -26.81
CA LYS A 581 -2.59 -7.14 -26.64
C LYS A 581 -1.36 -8.02 -26.78
N LEU A 582 -0.76 -8.38 -25.65
CA LEU A 582 0.42 -9.24 -25.61
C LEU A 582 0.01 -10.72 -25.65
N GLN A 583 0.87 -11.55 -26.22
CA GLN A 583 0.78 -13.01 -26.25
C GLN A 583 1.78 -13.59 -25.24
N ALA A 584 1.48 -14.76 -24.69
CA ALA A 584 2.39 -15.48 -23.80
C ALA A 584 3.60 -16.06 -24.56
N ASP A 585 4.71 -16.29 -23.84
CA ASP A 585 5.98 -16.83 -24.37
C ASP A 585 6.51 -16.10 -25.63
N ALA A 586 6.42 -14.77 -25.63
CA ALA A 586 6.88 -13.94 -26.74
C ALA A 586 7.84 -12.85 -26.27
N ASN A 587 8.78 -12.50 -27.14
CA ASN A 587 9.69 -11.38 -26.93
C ASN A 587 9.12 -10.13 -27.59
N TYR A 588 9.27 -8.98 -26.95
CA TYR A 588 8.76 -7.70 -27.43
C TYR A 588 9.85 -6.64 -27.45
N GLU A 589 9.80 -5.76 -28.45
CA GLU A 589 10.57 -4.52 -28.49
C GLU A 589 9.63 -3.36 -28.78
N LEU A 590 9.44 -2.49 -27.78
CA LEU A 590 8.77 -1.21 -27.95
C LEU A 590 9.82 -0.17 -28.35
N MET A 591 9.64 0.42 -29.52
CA MET A 591 10.46 1.49 -30.06
C MET A 591 9.67 2.81 -30.05
N ILE A 592 10.22 3.80 -29.36
CA ILE A 592 9.73 5.19 -29.40
C ILE A 592 10.85 6.02 -30.01
N PRO A 593 10.67 6.60 -31.21
CA PRO A 593 11.74 7.36 -31.87
C PRO A 593 12.02 8.68 -31.16
N SER A 594 13.14 9.31 -31.52
CA SER A 594 13.50 10.62 -30.99
C SER A 594 12.44 11.68 -31.33
N CYS A 595 12.19 12.59 -30.39
CA CYS A 595 11.13 13.60 -30.40
C CYS A 595 9.72 13.08 -30.64
N ALA A 596 9.43 11.82 -30.30
CA ALA A 596 8.06 11.35 -30.29
C ALA A 596 7.27 11.91 -29.08
N ILE A 597 7.96 12.37 -28.05
CA ILE A 597 7.40 12.83 -26.77
C ILE A 597 7.99 14.19 -26.44
N GLU A 598 7.14 15.11 -25.99
CA GLU A 598 7.51 16.39 -25.39
C GLU A 598 6.91 16.51 -24.00
N ASP A 599 7.68 16.99 -23.01
CA ASP A 599 7.19 17.24 -21.65
C ASP A 599 6.80 18.71 -21.40
N LEU A 600 6.23 18.97 -20.22
CA LEU A 600 5.85 20.31 -19.78
C LEU A 600 7.05 21.24 -19.55
N ALA A 601 8.24 20.67 -19.34
CA ALA A 601 9.49 21.41 -19.30
C ALA A 601 10.04 21.74 -20.70
N GLY A 602 9.39 21.27 -21.77
CA GLY A 602 9.80 21.42 -23.16
C GLY A 602 10.99 20.53 -23.55
N ASN A 603 11.27 19.48 -22.78
CA ASN A 603 12.24 18.45 -23.15
C ASN A 603 11.61 17.47 -24.14
N VAL A 604 12.46 16.83 -24.96
CA VAL A 604 12.03 15.85 -25.95
C VAL A 604 12.79 14.56 -25.78
N ASN A 605 12.14 13.41 -25.91
CA ASN A 605 12.84 12.14 -25.76
C ASN A 605 13.89 11.90 -26.86
N ASP A 606 14.99 11.23 -26.52
CA ASP A 606 15.81 10.55 -27.52
C ASP A 606 15.16 9.20 -27.90
N SER A 607 15.73 8.46 -28.85
CA SER A 607 15.24 7.13 -29.21
C SER A 607 15.23 6.19 -28.00
N LEU A 608 14.05 5.68 -27.64
CA LEU A 608 13.85 4.72 -26.57
C LEU A 608 13.58 3.35 -27.19
N LYS A 609 14.31 2.34 -26.72
CA LYS A 609 14.12 0.95 -27.10
C LYS A 609 13.96 0.11 -25.85
N LEU A 610 12.76 -0.38 -25.63
CA LEU A 610 12.43 -1.23 -24.51
C LEU A 610 12.29 -2.67 -25.00
N LYS A 611 13.06 -3.58 -24.42
CA LYS A 611 12.95 -5.02 -24.66
C LYS A 611 12.43 -5.72 -23.43
N PHE A 612 11.40 -6.54 -23.59
CA PHE A 612 10.81 -7.35 -22.52
C PHE A 612 10.29 -8.66 -23.09
N ASN A 613 10.12 -9.67 -22.24
CA ASN A 613 9.44 -10.90 -22.64
C ASN A 613 8.19 -11.13 -21.80
N THR A 614 7.24 -11.88 -22.34
CA THR A 614 6.09 -12.36 -21.57
C THR A 614 6.39 -13.71 -20.95
N ILE A 615 5.84 -13.94 -19.76
CA ILE A 615 6.00 -15.21 -19.05
C ILE A 615 5.42 -16.33 -19.91
N LYS A 616 6.10 -17.48 -19.89
CA LYS A 616 5.65 -18.69 -20.60
C LYS A 616 4.32 -19.16 -20.03
N SER A 617 3.34 -19.46 -20.90
CA SER A 617 2.06 -20.07 -20.49
C SER A 617 2.28 -21.38 -19.72
N GLU A 618 3.39 -22.07 -19.98
CA GLU A 618 3.78 -23.30 -19.29
C GLU A 618 4.10 -23.08 -17.80
N LYS A 619 4.52 -21.88 -17.42
CA LYS A 619 4.89 -21.53 -16.04
C LYS A 619 3.75 -20.85 -15.28
N THR A 620 2.59 -20.74 -15.90
CA THR A 620 1.42 -20.06 -15.35
C THR A 620 0.20 -20.97 -15.44
N GLY A 621 -0.86 -20.58 -14.74
CA GLY A 621 -2.17 -21.20 -14.85
C GLY A 621 -3.26 -20.13 -14.77
N SER A 622 -4.51 -20.61 -14.70
CA SER A 622 -5.69 -19.74 -14.65
C SER A 622 -6.56 -20.11 -13.47
N ILE A 623 -7.18 -19.10 -12.86
CA ILE A 623 -8.17 -19.27 -11.80
C ILE A 623 -9.52 -18.79 -12.32
N ILE A 624 -10.49 -19.69 -12.38
CA ILE A 624 -11.85 -19.43 -12.85
C ILE A 624 -12.76 -19.40 -11.63
N VAL A 625 -13.30 -18.24 -11.30
CA VAL A 625 -14.27 -18.05 -10.22
C VAL A 625 -15.67 -18.05 -10.81
N LYS A 626 -16.48 -19.05 -10.44
CA LYS A 626 -17.88 -19.17 -10.84
C LYS A 626 -18.77 -18.67 -9.71
N ILE A 627 -19.44 -17.55 -9.93
CA ILE A 627 -20.43 -17.00 -9.00
C ILE A 627 -21.78 -17.67 -9.27
N LYS A 628 -22.26 -18.45 -8.28
CA LYS A 628 -23.56 -19.11 -8.32
C LYS A 628 -24.66 -18.15 -7.88
N LYS A 629 -25.85 -18.36 -8.44
CA LYS A 629 -27.08 -17.64 -8.09
C LYS A 629 -28.22 -18.63 -7.95
N ASP A 630 -28.85 -18.62 -6.79
CA ASP A 630 -30.07 -19.38 -6.56
C ASP A 630 -31.26 -18.73 -7.24
N SER A 631 -32.22 -19.56 -7.65
CA SER A 631 -33.42 -19.10 -8.35
C SER A 631 -34.24 -18.16 -7.46
N GLY A 632 -34.45 -16.92 -7.91
CA GLY A 632 -35.23 -15.90 -7.20
C GLY A 632 -34.42 -14.96 -6.31
N VAL A 633 -33.11 -15.15 -6.16
CA VAL A 633 -32.24 -14.25 -5.39
C VAL A 633 -31.66 -13.16 -6.30
N VAL A 634 -31.84 -11.89 -5.92
CA VAL A 634 -31.15 -10.76 -6.56
C VAL A 634 -29.79 -10.61 -5.89
N LEU A 635 -28.72 -10.85 -6.65
CA LEU A 635 -27.37 -10.63 -6.16
C LEU A 635 -26.99 -9.14 -6.30
N PRO A 636 -26.31 -8.55 -5.31
CA PRO A 636 -25.61 -7.28 -5.47
C PRO A 636 -24.40 -7.45 -6.41
N GLN A 637 -23.76 -6.33 -6.73
CA GLN A 637 -22.48 -6.36 -7.42
C GLN A 637 -21.40 -6.84 -6.45
N TYR A 638 -20.41 -7.58 -6.96
CA TYR A 638 -19.27 -8.00 -6.16
C TYR A 638 -17.96 -7.54 -6.79
N ILE A 639 -16.95 -7.31 -5.95
CA ILE A 639 -15.56 -7.19 -6.38
C ILE A 639 -14.83 -8.47 -5.96
N ILE A 640 -14.24 -9.18 -6.92
CA ILE A 640 -13.45 -10.38 -6.69
C ILE A 640 -11.98 -9.98 -6.68
N ASN A 641 -11.33 -10.00 -5.51
CA ASN A 641 -9.90 -9.76 -5.41
C ASN A 641 -9.13 -11.07 -5.28
N LEU A 642 -8.12 -11.22 -6.14
CA LEU A 642 -7.07 -12.21 -5.99
C LEU A 642 -5.93 -11.58 -5.19
N ALA A 643 -5.66 -12.08 -4.00
CA ALA A 643 -4.58 -11.59 -3.13
C ALA A 643 -3.53 -12.66 -2.87
N ASP A 644 -2.28 -12.26 -2.62
CA ASP A 644 -1.23 -13.19 -2.18
C ASP A 644 -1.37 -13.57 -0.69
N SER A 645 -0.46 -14.40 -0.19
CA SER A 645 -0.44 -14.83 1.22
C SER A 645 -0.26 -13.68 2.21
N THR A 646 0.24 -12.52 1.76
CA THR A 646 0.41 -11.30 2.56
C THR A 646 -0.79 -10.36 2.48
N ASN A 647 -1.92 -10.81 1.89
CA ASN A 647 -3.11 -10.01 1.59
C ASN A 647 -2.88 -8.87 0.57
N LYS A 648 -1.76 -8.86 -0.16
CA LYS A 648 -1.55 -7.88 -1.24
C LYS A 648 -2.40 -8.26 -2.44
N ILE A 649 -3.28 -7.35 -2.86
CA ILE A 649 -4.13 -7.54 -4.05
C ILE A 649 -3.23 -7.59 -5.29
N ILE A 650 -3.40 -8.64 -6.08
CA ILE A 650 -2.69 -8.88 -7.34
C ILE A 650 -3.54 -8.41 -8.52
N GLU A 651 -4.83 -8.70 -8.47
CA GLU A 651 -5.80 -8.42 -9.52
C GLU A 651 -7.21 -8.38 -8.93
N SER A 652 -8.08 -7.56 -9.52
CA SER A 652 -9.47 -7.35 -9.11
C SER A 652 -10.38 -7.46 -10.33
N ILE A 653 -11.50 -8.16 -10.19
CA ILE A 653 -12.52 -8.29 -11.23
C ILE A 653 -13.87 -7.88 -10.65
N ILE A 654 -14.62 -7.05 -11.40
CA ILE A 654 -15.97 -6.63 -11.02
C ILE A 654 -16.97 -7.66 -11.54
N ALA A 655 -17.68 -8.30 -10.62
CA ALA A 655 -18.72 -9.28 -10.89
C ALA A 655 -20.11 -8.66 -10.77
N LYS A 656 -20.69 -8.31 -11.91
CA LYS A 656 -22.00 -7.64 -11.99
C LYS A 656 -23.21 -8.57 -11.79
N ASP A 657 -23.05 -9.88 -11.99
CA ASP A 657 -24.08 -10.91 -11.77
C ASP A 657 -23.42 -12.29 -11.59
N SER A 658 -24.20 -13.37 -11.57
CA SER A 658 -23.68 -14.73 -11.72
C SER A 658 -22.96 -14.94 -13.04
N GLY A 659 -21.87 -15.68 -13.03
CA GLY A 659 -21.08 -15.96 -14.21
C GLY A 659 -19.70 -16.50 -13.88
N GLU A 660 -18.88 -16.65 -14.92
CA GLU A 660 -17.49 -17.07 -14.80
C GLU A 660 -16.56 -15.87 -14.95
N TYR A 661 -15.65 -15.72 -14.00
CA TYR A 661 -14.67 -14.63 -13.91
C TYR A 661 -13.28 -15.23 -13.88
N ILE A 662 -12.41 -14.84 -14.81
CA ILE A 662 -11.16 -15.55 -15.10
C ILE A 662 -9.97 -14.65 -14.78
N PHE A 663 -9.08 -15.13 -13.91
CA PHE A 663 -7.74 -14.60 -13.71
C PHE A 663 -6.75 -15.41 -14.54
N GLU A 664 -6.18 -14.80 -15.58
CA GLU A 664 -5.23 -15.46 -16.49
C GLU A 664 -3.76 -15.16 -16.13
N TYR A 665 -2.88 -16.09 -16.51
CA TYR A 665 -1.42 -15.96 -16.37
C TYR A 665 -0.93 -15.80 -14.93
N ILE A 666 -1.58 -16.50 -14.00
CA ILE A 666 -1.24 -16.50 -12.58
C ILE A 666 -0.06 -17.44 -12.32
N MET A 667 0.92 -16.98 -11.53
CA MET A 667 2.09 -17.78 -11.17
C MET A 667 1.74 -18.82 -10.09
N PRO A 668 2.30 -20.03 -10.11
CA PRO A 668 2.24 -21.00 -9.01
C PRO A 668 2.64 -20.45 -7.63
N LYS A 669 1.65 -20.05 -6.80
CA LYS A 669 1.82 -19.60 -5.41
C LYS A 669 0.56 -19.89 -4.58
N LYS A 670 0.59 -19.52 -3.29
CA LYS A 670 -0.61 -19.48 -2.45
C LYS A 670 -1.35 -18.18 -2.66
N TYR A 671 -2.66 -18.27 -2.85
CA TYR A 671 -3.52 -17.12 -3.05
C TYR A 671 -4.74 -17.18 -2.15
N LYS A 672 -5.35 -16.02 -1.94
CA LYS A 672 -6.63 -15.84 -1.28
C LYS A 672 -7.58 -15.18 -2.26
N ILE A 673 -8.81 -15.67 -2.30
CA ILE A 673 -9.89 -15.01 -3.03
C ILE A 673 -10.77 -14.33 -2.01
N LYS A 674 -10.91 -13.02 -2.17
CA LYS A 674 -11.78 -12.19 -1.35
C LYS A 674 -12.92 -11.67 -2.20
N LEU A 675 -14.14 -11.84 -1.71
CA LEU A 675 -15.36 -11.32 -2.31
C LEU A 675 -15.82 -10.13 -1.47
N TYR A 676 -15.99 -8.98 -2.13
CA TYR A 676 -16.48 -7.75 -1.51
C TYR A 676 -17.86 -7.45 -2.09
N GLU A 677 -18.82 -7.14 -1.22
CA GLU A 677 -20.18 -6.81 -1.62
C GLU A 677 -20.30 -5.30 -1.88
N ASP A 678 -20.38 -4.92 -3.16
CA ASP A 678 -20.53 -3.54 -3.61
C ASP A 678 -22.04 -3.25 -3.76
N VAL A 679 -22.65 -2.84 -2.64
CA VAL A 679 -24.11 -2.68 -2.52
C VAL A 679 -24.57 -1.44 -3.29
N ASN A 680 -23.74 -0.39 -3.32
CA ASN A 680 -24.06 0.87 -3.98
C ASN A 680 -23.60 0.96 -5.45
N ARG A 681 -22.89 -0.06 -5.94
CA ARG A 681 -22.41 -0.21 -7.33
C ARG A 681 -21.49 0.92 -7.78
N ASN A 682 -20.60 1.36 -6.89
CA ASN A 682 -19.65 2.41 -7.22
C ASN A 682 -18.27 1.87 -7.65
N ASP A 683 -18.15 0.55 -7.82
CA ASP A 683 -16.93 -0.17 -8.22
C ASP A 683 -15.78 -0.02 -7.20
N THR A 684 -16.07 0.44 -5.99
CA THR A 684 -15.12 0.65 -4.89
C THR A 684 -15.63 0.03 -3.59
N LEU A 685 -14.72 -0.23 -2.64
CA LEU A 685 -15.09 -0.74 -1.33
C LEU A 685 -15.38 0.42 -0.37
N ASP A 686 -16.60 0.52 0.11
CA ASP A 686 -16.97 1.53 1.08
C ASP A 686 -16.87 1.07 2.53
N MET A 687 -15.95 1.70 3.25
CA MET A 687 -15.92 1.64 4.71
C MET A 687 -17.16 2.33 5.29
N GLY A 688 -17.55 1.94 6.50
CA GLY A 688 -18.71 2.52 7.18
C GLY A 688 -18.52 4.00 7.53
N SER A 689 -19.55 4.58 8.14
CA SER A 689 -19.57 5.95 8.64
C SER A 689 -20.39 6.00 9.92
N LEU A 690 -19.78 6.43 11.03
CA LEU A 690 -20.50 6.58 12.32
C LEU A 690 -21.52 7.71 12.20
N VAL A 691 -21.13 8.82 11.56
CA VAL A 691 -21.99 9.99 11.32
C VAL A 691 -23.24 9.62 10.52
N GLU A 692 -23.08 8.86 9.43
CA GLU A 692 -24.19 8.46 8.57
C GLU A 692 -24.91 7.19 9.06
N ARG A 693 -24.45 6.57 10.15
CA ARG A 693 -24.93 5.27 10.63
C ARG A 693 -24.91 4.22 9.51
N ARG A 694 -23.78 4.13 8.82
CA ARG A 694 -23.60 3.22 7.69
C ARG A 694 -22.57 2.17 8.06
N GLU A 695 -22.98 0.91 8.10
CA GLU A 695 -22.08 -0.23 8.27
C GLU A 695 -21.11 -0.32 7.06
N PRO A 696 -19.89 -0.85 7.24
CA PRO A 696 -18.99 -1.11 6.14
C PRO A 696 -19.55 -2.19 5.21
N GLU A 697 -19.20 -2.11 3.93
CA GLU A 697 -19.50 -3.18 2.98
C GLU A 697 -18.81 -4.49 3.36
N ARG A 698 -19.51 -5.60 3.17
CA ARG A 698 -19.09 -6.91 3.67
C ARG A 698 -17.97 -7.50 2.84
N VAL A 699 -17.07 -8.19 3.54
CA VAL A 699 -15.93 -8.89 2.93
C VAL A 699 -15.91 -10.33 3.40
N ALA A 700 -15.79 -11.26 2.46
CA ALA A 700 -15.62 -12.67 2.78
C ALA A 700 -14.42 -13.25 2.05
N THR A 701 -13.60 -14.01 2.78
CA THR A 701 -12.49 -14.77 2.20
C THR A 701 -12.97 -16.19 1.91
N TYR A 702 -12.89 -16.61 0.66
CA TYR A 702 -13.19 -17.99 0.27
C TYR A 702 -12.14 -18.95 0.84
N LYS A 703 -12.59 -20.02 1.49
CA LYS A 703 -11.75 -21.10 2.06
C LYS A 703 -12.19 -22.45 1.48
N ALA A 704 -11.32 -23.09 0.70
CA ALA A 704 -11.56 -24.46 0.25
C ALA A 704 -11.24 -25.43 1.40
N ASN A 705 -12.23 -26.21 1.87
CA ASN A 705 -12.05 -27.18 2.96
C ASN A 705 -11.36 -26.61 4.22
N ASN A 706 -11.68 -25.39 4.64
CA ASN A 706 -11.03 -24.66 5.75
C ASN A 706 -9.52 -24.38 5.58
N THR A 707 -8.97 -24.51 4.38
CA THR A 707 -7.57 -24.19 4.07
C THR A 707 -7.45 -23.09 3.01
N GLU A 708 -6.32 -22.37 3.02
CA GLU A 708 -5.98 -21.43 1.95
C GLU A 708 -5.92 -22.14 0.59
N LEU A 709 -6.26 -21.43 -0.48
CA LEU A 709 -6.12 -21.94 -1.84
C LEU A 709 -4.63 -22.11 -2.17
N ASN A 710 -4.12 -23.33 -2.00
CA ASN A 710 -2.83 -23.77 -2.52
C ASN A 710 -2.95 -24.04 -4.04
N LEU A 711 -3.19 -23.02 -4.85
CA LEU A 711 -3.38 -23.22 -6.29
C LEU A 711 -2.55 -22.22 -7.07
N VAL A 712 -1.50 -22.71 -7.73
CA VAL A 712 -1.57 -23.11 -9.15
C VAL A 712 -0.45 -24.14 -9.38
N GLU A 713 -0.76 -25.37 -9.86
CA GLU A 713 0.24 -26.21 -10.53
C GLU A 713 0.41 -25.67 -11.96
N GLU A 714 1.63 -25.69 -12.50
CA GLU A 714 1.90 -25.28 -13.89
C GLU A 714 0.90 -25.89 -14.88
N LYS A 715 0.34 -25.08 -15.80
CA LYS A 715 -0.65 -25.49 -16.83
C LYS A 715 -2.03 -25.98 -16.34
N LYS A 716 -2.44 -25.68 -15.10
CA LYS A 716 -3.74 -26.10 -14.57
C LYS A 716 -4.75 -24.97 -14.51
N GLU A 717 -5.97 -25.24 -14.99
CA GLU A 717 -7.14 -24.43 -14.69
C GLU A 717 -7.68 -24.82 -13.31
N THR A 718 -7.82 -23.80 -12.46
CA THR A 718 -8.37 -23.95 -11.12
C THR A 718 -9.78 -23.38 -11.12
N ILE A 719 -10.78 -24.25 -11.06
CA ILE A 719 -12.17 -23.84 -10.99
C ILE A 719 -12.60 -23.73 -9.53
N ILE A 720 -13.16 -22.58 -9.18
CA ILE A 720 -13.65 -22.27 -7.84
C ILE A 720 -15.10 -21.86 -7.97
N GLU A 721 -15.97 -22.59 -7.31
CA GLU A 721 -17.39 -22.29 -7.27
C GLU A 721 -17.72 -21.59 -5.96
N ILE A 722 -18.22 -20.36 -6.06
CA ILE A 722 -18.61 -19.55 -4.93
C ILE A 722 -20.12 -19.34 -5.00
N ASP A 723 -20.81 -19.78 -3.97
CA ASP A 723 -22.14 -19.28 -3.65
C ASP A 723 -21.97 -18.09 -2.71
N PRO A 724 -22.19 -16.84 -3.16
CA PRO A 724 -22.02 -15.66 -2.32
C PRO A 724 -22.93 -15.69 -1.11
N VAL A 725 -24.17 -16.18 -1.25
CA VAL A 725 -25.15 -16.23 -0.17
C VAL A 725 -24.63 -17.17 0.92
N ALA A 726 -24.24 -18.38 0.56
CA ALA A 726 -23.63 -19.31 1.51
C ALA A 726 -22.28 -18.81 2.05
N LEU A 727 -21.48 -18.10 1.27
CA LEU A 727 -20.19 -17.56 1.70
C LEU A 727 -20.37 -16.50 2.79
N PHE A 728 -21.27 -15.54 2.57
CA PHE A 728 -21.59 -14.51 3.56
C PHE A 728 -22.45 -15.05 4.73
N LYS A 729 -23.15 -16.19 4.56
CA LYS A 729 -23.84 -16.92 5.66
C LYS A 729 -22.89 -17.79 6.50
N ASN A 730 -21.89 -18.42 5.88
CA ASN A 730 -20.86 -19.21 6.57
C ASN A 730 -19.79 -18.32 7.21
N SER A 731 -19.77 -17.04 6.86
CA SER A 731 -19.27 -15.96 7.72
C SER A 731 -20.16 -15.67 8.94
N TYR A 732 -21.00 -16.64 9.34
CA TYR A 732 -22.01 -16.65 10.43
C TYR A 732 -23.40 -16.08 10.05
N PRO A 733 -24.49 -16.73 10.51
CA PRO A 733 -25.85 -16.36 10.12
C PRO A 733 -26.24 -14.98 10.64
N SER A 734 -27.09 -14.28 9.88
CA SER A 734 -27.68 -13.02 10.34
C SER A 734 -28.65 -13.28 11.49
N LEU A 735 -28.78 -12.33 12.43
CA LEU A 735 -29.64 -12.47 13.60
C LEU A 735 -31.10 -12.84 13.25
N ASP A 736 -31.63 -12.28 12.16
CA ASP A 736 -33.00 -12.55 11.69
C ASP A 736 -33.17 -14.02 11.26
N GLU A 737 -32.13 -14.64 10.70
CA GLU A 737 -32.13 -16.06 10.30
C GLU A 737 -31.94 -17.00 11.50
N ILE A 738 -31.19 -16.59 12.52
CA ILE A 738 -31.11 -17.34 13.78
C ILE A 738 -32.48 -17.30 14.46
N ILE A 739 -33.11 -16.12 14.55
CA ILE A 739 -34.46 -15.97 15.09
C ILE A 739 -35.47 -16.80 14.29
N GLU A 740 -35.38 -16.83 12.96
CA GLU A 740 -36.30 -17.60 12.11
C GLU A 740 -36.08 -19.12 12.21
N SER A 741 -34.83 -19.58 12.34
CA SER A 741 -34.49 -21.01 12.51
C SER A 741 -34.69 -21.53 13.94
N GLU A 742 -34.69 -20.65 14.95
CA GLU A 742 -34.95 -20.98 16.36
C GLU A 742 -36.38 -20.67 16.82
N LYS A 743 -37.23 -20.04 15.99
CA LYS A 743 -38.67 -19.86 16.26
C LYS A 743 -39.41 -21.18 16.57
N GLU A 744 -38.90 -22.32 16.10
CA GLU A 744 -39.45 -23.66 16.41
C GLU A 744 -38.81 -24.33 17.64
N LYS A 745 -37.77 -23.75 18.25
CA LYS A 745 -37.09 -24.24 19.45
C LYS A 745 -37.11 -23.18 20.53
N VAL A 746 -38.25 -23.06 21.22
CA VAL A 746 -38.35 -22.23 22.43
C VAL A 746 -37.46 -22.84 23.52
N GLN A 747 -36.23 -22.35 23.63
CA GLN A 747 -35.35 -22.62 24.76
C GLN A 747 -34.91 -21.26 25.32
N ALA A 748 -35.31 -20.99 26.57
CA ALA A 748 -35.14 -19.70 27.23
C ALA A 748 -33.68 -19.21 27.19
N PRO A 749 -33.43 -17.89 27.07
CA PRO A 749 -32.08 -17.33 27.05
C PRO A 749 -31.32 -17.75 28.31
N LEU A 750 -30.03 -18.04 28.16
CA LEU A 750 -29.19 -18.56 29.24
C LEU A 750 -29.12 -17.55 30.40
N ILE A 751 -29.73 -17.93 31.52
CA ILE A 751 -29.57 -17.25 32.81
C ILE A 751 -28.19 -17.65 33.35
N ILE A 752 -27.35 -16.67 33.68
CA ILE A 752 -25.94 -16.80 34.11
C ILE A 752 -25.69 -17.81 35.27
N GLU A 753 -26.73 -18.31 35.93
CA GLU A 753 -26.64 -19.23 37.07
C GLU A 753 -25.93 -20.56 36.76
N GLU A 754 -25.99 -21.11 35.54
CA GLU A 754 -25.34 -22.41 35.25
C GLU A 754 -23.85 -22.31 34.87
N ALA A 755 -23.37 -21.14 34.43
CA ALA A 755 -22.00 -20.98 33.95
C ALA A 755 -21.02 -20.44 35.02
N ILE A 756 -21.50 -19.59 35.94
CA ILE A 756 -20.65 -18.94 36.96
C ILE A 756 -20.63 -19.73 38.29
N LEU A 757 -21.65 -20.54 38.60
CA LEU A 757 -21.67 -21.33 39.86
C LEU A 757 -20.50 -22.31 39.99
N ASN A 758 -19.90 -22.73 38.87
CA ASN A 758 -18.72 -23.60 38.86
C ASN A 758 -17.41 -22.91 39.31
N GLU A 759 -17.42 -21.60 39.58
CA GLU A 759 -16.30 -20.93 40.26
C GLU A 759 -16.34 -21.09 41.79
N GLN A 760 -17.51 -21.40 42.38
CA GLN A 760 -17.65 -21.50 43.84
C GLN A 760 -17.45 -22.92 44.40
N THR A 761 -17.65 -23.98 43.61
CA THR A 761 -17.58 -25.37 44.11
C THR A 761 -16.16 -25.91 44.32
N VAL A 762 -15.12 -25.23 43.81
CA VAL A 762 -13.73 -25.74 43.91
C VAL A 762 -13.09 -25.49 45.30
N ASN A 763 -13.67 -24.66 46.16
CA ASN A 763 -13.05 -24.30 47.46
C ASN A 763 -13.80 -24.77 48.71
N THR A 764 -14.94 -25.45 48.59
CA THR A 764 -15.68 -26.00 49.73
C THR A 764 -15.52 -27.52 49.91
N GLU A 765 -15.33 -28.29 48.83
CA GLU A 765 -15.29 -29.77 48.94
C GLU A 765 -13.93 -30.32 49.44
N LYS A 766 -12.84 -29.54 49.44
CA LYS A 766 -11.54 -30.00 49.95
C LYS A 766 -11.34 -29.88 51.47
N LYS A 767 -12.36 -29.48 52.24
CA LYS A 767 -12.27 -29.35 53.71
C LYS A 767 -13.01 -30.43 54.50
N GLU A 768 -13.72 -31.35 53.85
CA GLU A 768 -14.42 -32.44 54.56
C GLU A 768 -13.70 -33.79 54.54
N ASP A 769 -12.65 -33.97 53.71
CA ASP A 769 -11.85 -35.21 53.66
C ASP A 769 -10.56 -35.20 54.49
N GLU A 770 -10.32 -34.14 55.29
CA GLU A 770 -9.27 -34.13 56.33
C GLU A 770 -9.90 -33.82 57.70
N LYS A 771 -10.57 -34.81 58.28
CA LYS A 771 -10.86 -34.88 59.72
C LYS A 771 -10.70 -36.28 60.26
#